data_AF-A0A2T3FZ81-F1
#
_entry.id   AF-A0A2T3FZ81-F1
#
_cell.length_a   1.000
_cell.length_b   1.000
_cell.length_c   1.000
_cell.angle_alpha   90.00
_cell.angle_beta   90.00
_cell.angle_gamma   90.00
#
_symmetry.space_group_name_H-M   'P 1'
#
loop_
_entity.id
_entity.type
_entity.pdbx_description
1 polymer ?
#
loop_
_entity_poly.entity_id
_entity_poly.type
_entity_poly.pdbx_seq_one_letter_code
_entity_poly.pdbx_strand_id
1 'polypeptide(L)'
;MLEHNELFREYLNTYGRQLNVVVEDHAGKTYSNNEVVSVTKTFKTDLCKSTMQQLNIEIEGDVSLDETVNVKLGVSLQGTDIEQINFGDFIITDREFVVDTESTKFTAYDNMYKAHVDYDPNAFAFPCTVYEFVRNICDLLEIPFEQEEFNNSDKVIESNVFLNSALTYRDVFDMLAQVTGLNVLISKNKLVFREYKNTGITIDEVVLKTLTLKEQYGPINSLVFSRSAESDNIYRNDESSVVENGLCDIKFSDNLILDALNRNDYIDNTFNALNGLKYKIYDLEGFGCCVFEPGDLFNLKDLKGDVYQTIAFNSTITINSGITEKMYLDLPTVSQTDYASATKDERKDLNTRLQVNKELGEIKSYVEETTQSIYKFETGSGNIFDNCRYTLEKNANELQRKVYSNILLGINKAELKGKDICISCYIKVENAIVGQLSNRIGVEFDVGYADETKKTYSVYWYLGQFDLQYLLQTSTADHEERIWAHFKLDDKEISSVSNLKMIIDLNAERAVVANPKVEFGTRPTGFDFDLGYVRDNITTIEENYTQINQTVNDLSLKAVSQEKEITTIKGNVSEVTTRIQSAEIKLQPTNILLAVNEQIGANGQLYTTKFVLDKSGVHISGGGLDIVNNSGTKVFYADANGNLIINNLKAVNGSFSGSITASVITGSTFSITSSDGCTLSIDSNGLVLNAKATSNIFGYQGGILTIGTKKSILDSMFSPITYQEGNSSGKLWTIPLANNVSKIEFGTVMDHRIYFTTLFGRFYVECQSG
;
A
#
# COMPACT_ATOMS: atom_id res chain seq x y z
N MET A 1 -8.25 18.43 18.00
CA MET A 1 -9.36 17.99 18.87
C MET A 1 -9.97 19.16 19.62
N LEU A 2 -11.30 19.20 19.70
CA LEU A 2 -12.05 20.17 20.49
C LEU A 2 -11.78 20.02 21.99
N GLU A 3 -11.74 21.15 22.70
CA GLU A 3 -11.62 21.15 24.16
C GLU A 3 -12.87 20.53 24.79
N HIS A 4 -12.64 19.59 25.70
CA HIS A 4 -13.64 18.89 26.47
C HIS A 4 -12.98 18.35 27.75
N ASN A 5 -13.78 18.01 28.75
CA ASN A 5 -13.28 17.28 29.92
C ASN A 5 -13.56 15.76 29.79
N GLU A 6 -12.95 14.95 30.66
CA GLU A 6 -13.14 13.50 30.63
C GLU A 6 -14.62 13.10 30.85
N LEU A 7 -15.37 13.90 31.61
CA LEU A 7 -16.79 13.68 31.91
C LEU A 7 -17.68 13.79 30.68
N PHE A 8 -17.40 14.69 29.74
CA PHE A 8 -18.18 14.84 28.50
C PHE A 8 -18.32 13.49 27.77
N ARG A 9 -17.20 12.75 27.63
CA ARG A 9 -17.17 11.45 26.96
C ARG A 9 -17.84 10.35 27.80
N GLU A 10 -17.64 10.37 29.11
CA GLU A 10 -18.31 9.43 30.03
C GLU A 10 -19.84 9.63 30.00
N TYR A 11 -20.32 10.87 29.98
CA TYR A 11 -21.74 11.23 29.94
C TYR A 11 -22.37 10.83 28.62
N LEU A 12 -21.63 10.97 27.52
CA LEU A 12 -22.00 10.41 26.23
C LEU A 12 -22.15 8.87 26.37
N ASN A 13 -21.25 8.15 27.02
CA ASN A 13 -21.29 6.68 26.96
C ASN A 13 -22.31 5.98 27.90
N THR A 14 -22.85 6.65 28.93
CA THR A 14 -23.36 5.97 30.14
C THR A 14 -24.87 6.16 30.44
N TYR A 15 -25.78 5.94 29.47
CA TYR A 15 -27.25 5.77 29.69
C TYR A 15 -28.11 7.05 29.87
N GLY A 16 -28.95 7.37 28.87
CA GLY A 16 -30.10 8.29 29.02
C GLY A 16 -29.80 9.80 28.91
N ARG A 17 -28.88 10.15 27.99
CA ARG A 17 -28.35 11.52 27.74
C ARG A 17 -29.45 12.58 27.67
N GLN A 18 -29.31 13.65 28.45
CA GLN A 18 -29.98 14.92 28.13
C GLN A 18 -29.05 15.73 27.22
N LEU A 19 -29.45 15.88 25.97
CA LEU A 19 -28.73 16.70 25.01
C LEU A 19 -29.15 18.16 25.20
N ASN A 20 -28.16 19.04 25.17
CA ASN A 20 -28.36 20.46 25.11
C ASN A 20 -27.71 21.02 23.85
N VAL A 21 -28.48 21.54 22.91
CA VAL A 21 -27.93 22.27 21.76
C VAL A 21 -28.30 23.72 21.94
N VAL A 22 -27.30 24.58 21.83
CA VAL A 22 -27.46 26.03 21.89
C VAL A 22 -26.92 26.63 20.60
N VAL A 23 -27.79 27.36 19.90
CA VAL A 23 -27.43 28.19 18.74
C VAL A 23 -27.53 29.64 19.18
N GLU A 24 -26.42 30.36 19.14
CA GLU A 24 -26.31 31.74 19.61
C GLU A 24 -25.76 32.62 18.49
N ASP A 25 -26.44 33.72 18.16
CA ASP A 25 -25.91 34.72 17.22
C ASP A 25 -25.17 35.85 17.96
N HIS A 26 -24.36 36.63 17.23
CA HIS A 26 -23.60 37.73 17.82
C HIS A 26 -24.48 38.93 18.24
N ALA A 27 -25.74 38.97 17.82
CA ALA A 27 -26.74 39.93 18.29
C ALA A 27 -27.38 39.52 19.65
N GLY A 28 -27.00 38.36 20.19
CA GLY A 28 -27.46 37.84 21.48
C GLY A 28 -28.79 37.08 21.42
N LYS A 29 -29.26 36.70 20.23
CA LYS A 29 -30.38 35.74 20.11
C LYS A 29 -29.85 34.34 20.36
N THR A 30 -30.63 33.58 21.12
CA THR A 30 -30.28 32.21 21.49
C THR A 30 -31.48 31.31 21.27
N TYR A 31 -31.25 30.19 20.60
CA TYR A 31 -32.21 29.12 20.39
C TYR A 31 -31.67 27.85 21.05
N SER A 32 -32.55 27.10 21.71
CA SER A 32 -32.11 25.88 22.40
C SER A 32 -33.13 24.75 22.32
N ASN A 33 -32.62 23.51 22.35
CA ASN A 33 -33.35 22.25 22.53
C ASN A 33 -34.69 22.12 21.80
N ASN A 34 -35.76 22.67 22.38
CA ASN A 34 -37.11 22.57 21.83
C ASN A 34 -37.27 23.38 20.53
N GLU A 35 -36.49 24.45 20.37
CA GLU A 35 -36.56 25.34 19.21
C GLU A 35 -35.66 24.85 18.07
N VAL A 36 -34.63 24.05 18.38
CA VAL A 36 -33.64 23.58 17.40
C VAL A 36 -34.06 22.20 16.92
N VAL A 37 -34.54 22.12 15.68
CA VAL A 37 -35.00 20.88 15.03
C VAL A 37 -33.81 19.97 14.72
N SER A 38 -32.75 20.53 14.11
CA SER A 38 -31.53 19.78 13.85
C SER A 38 -30.29 20.66 13.69
N VAL A 39 -29.13 20.09 14.00
CA VAL A 39 -27.81 20.64 13.67
C VAL A 39 -26.98 19.56 13.02
N THR A 40 -26.41 19.84 11.85
CA THR A 40 -25.47 18.95 11.17
C THR A 40 -24.15 19.66 10.90
N LYS A 41 -23.08 19.23 11.57
CA LYS A 41 -21.71 19.69 11.33
C LYS A 41 -21.00 18.70 10.42
N THR A 42 -20.38 19.18 9.35
CA THR A 42 -19.64 18.35 8.39
C THR A 42 -18.28 18.94 8.10
N PHE A 43 -17.28 18.07 8.01
CA PHE A 43 -16.00 18.40 7.40
C PHE A 43 -15.55 17.28 6.48
N LYS A 44 -14.93 17.67 5.36
CA LYS A 44 -14.32 16.78 4.38
C LYS A 44 -12.95 17.34 4.01
N THR A 45 -11.91 16.52 4.08
CA THR A 45 -10.54 16.93 3.76
C THR A 45 -9.72 15.75 3.25
N ASP A 46 -8.50 16.04 2.80
CA ASP A 46 -7.47 15.06 2.45
C ASP A 46 -6.14 15.46 3.10
N LEU A 47 -5.12 14.60 2.99
CA LEU A 47 -3.76 14.91 3.44
C LEU A 47 -3.26 16.22 2.81
N CYS A 48 -2.71 17.10 3.64
CA CYS A 48 -2.08 18.35 3.21
C CYS A 48 -3.04 19.24 2.39
N LYS A 49 -4.27 19.41 2.89
CA LYS A 49 -5.30 20.28 2.30
C LYS A 49 -5.90 21.25 3.30
N SER A 50 -6.49 22.32 2.77
CA SER A 50 -7.32 23.25 3.54
C SER A 50 -8.72 22.67 3.77
N THR A 51 -9.27 22.87 4.97
CA THR A 51 -10.57 22.34 5.36
C THR A 51 -11.53 23.49 5.66
N MET A 52 -12.66 23.52 4.96
CA MET A 52 -13.79 24.39 5.26
C MET A 52 -14.89 23.54 5.88
N GLN A 53 -15.28 23.85 7.10
CA GLN A 53 -16.32 23.13 7.82
C GLN A 53 -17.68 23.75 7.51
N GLN A 54 -18.68 22.90 7.29
CA GLN A 54 -20.06 23.30 7.04
C GLN A 54 -20.93 22.98 8.24
N LEU A 55 -21.87 23.88 8.53
CA LEU A 55 -22.88 23.72 9.56
C LEU A 55 -24.26 23.99 8.93
N ASN A 56 -25.14 23.00 9.03
CA ASN A 56 -26.54 23.14 8.64
C ASN A 56 -27.40 23.14 9.91
N ILE A 57 -28.21 24.18 10.10
CA ILE A 57 -29.04 24.38 11.29
C ILE A 57 -30.50 24.47 10.84
N GLU A 58 -31.40 23.81 11.54
CA GLU A 58 -32.84 23.94 11.35
C GLU A 58 -33.50 24.34 12.68
N ILE A 59 -34.25 25.45 12.66
CA ILE A 59 -34.91 26.05 13.84
C ILE A 59 -36.40 26.17 13.54
N GLU A 60 -37.25 25.87 14.53
CA GLU A 60 -38.71 26.02 14.42
C GLU A 60 -39.12 27.49 14.23
N GLY A 61 -40.06 27.71 13.32
CA GLY A 61 -40.59 29.03 12.97
C GLY A 61 -39.76 29.80 11.94
N ASP A 62 -40.31 30.94 11.51
CA ASP A 62 -39.66 31.87 10.57
C ASP A 62 -38.62 32.74 11.30
N VAL A 63 -37.44 32.18 11.55
CA VAL A 63 -36.38 32.78 12.39
C VAL A 63 -35.34 33.54 11.56
N SER A 64 -34.85 34.69 12.03
CA SER A 64 -33.69 35.38 11.46
C SER A 64 -32.57 35.48 12.48
N LEU A 65 -31.39 35.00 12.12
CA LEU A 65 -30.14 35.11 12.88
C LEU A 65 -29.26 36.22 12.29
N ASP A 66 -28.29 36.69 13.07
CA ASP A 66 -27.20 37.55 12.58
C ASP A 66 -26.27 36.80 11.60
N GLU A 67 -25.35 37.53 10.96
CA GLU A 67 -24.43 36.98 9.95
C GLU A 67 -23.55 35.83 10.48
N THR A 68 -23.20 35.85 11.78
CA THR A 68 -22.38 34.82 12.42
C THR A 68 -23.12 34.15 13.57
N VAL A 69 -22.98 32.82 13.64
CA VAL A 69 -23.58 31.98 14.69
C VAL A 69 -22.53 31.11 15.35
N ASN A 70 -22.70 30.89 16.65
CA ASN A 70 -21.94 29.93 17.43
C ASN A 70 -22.85 28.77 17.84
N VAL A 71 -22.35 27.53 17.75
CA VAL A 71 -23.09 26.35 18.20
C VAL A 71 -22.33 25.58 19.26
N LYS A 72 -23.04 25.31 20.37
CA LYS A 72 -22.52 24.55 21.52
C LYS A 72 -23.35 23.27 21.67
N LEU A 73 -22.66 22.14 21.81
CA LEU A 73 -23.27 20.85 22.13
C LEU A 73 -22.93 20.50 23.59
N GLY A 74 -23.95 20.48 24.43
CA GLY A 74 -23.93 20.07 25.81
C GLY A 74 -24.47 18.66 26.06
N VAL A 75 -23.87 17.95 27.01
CA VAL A 75 -24.37 16.67 27.54
C VAL A 75 -24.39 16.70 29.07
N SER A 76 -25.41 16.12 29.69
CA SER A 76 -25.50 15.97 31.15
C SER A 76 -26.04 14.60 31.57
N LEU A 77 -25.63 14.16 32.76
CA LEU A 77 -26.20 13.00 33.47
C LEU A 77 -27.23 13.51 34.47
N GLN A 78 -28.49 13.07 34.36
CA GLN A 78 -29.58 13.19 35.34
C GLN A 78 -29.37 14.21 36.50
N GLY A 79 -29.28 15.51 36.20
CA GLY A 79 -29.19 16.59 37.19
C GLY A 79 -27.79 17.09 37.58
N THR A 80 -26.72 16.71 36.86
CA THR A 80 -25.39 17.34 36.96
C THR A 80 -25.28 18.61 36.09
N ASP A 81 -24.20 19.38 36.30
CA ASP A 81 -23.82 20.48 35.41
C ASP A 81 -23.64 19.98 33.96
N ILE A 82 -23.93 20.86 32.99
CA ILE A 82 -23.85 20.57 31.55
C ILE A 82 -22.40 20.74 31.10
N GLU A 83 -21.82 19.68 30.53
CA GLU A 83 -20.53 19.74 29.87
C GLU A 83 -20.72 20.04 28.39
N GLN A 84 -20.07 21.09 27.89
CA GLN A 84 -20.26 21.57 26.52
C GLN A 84 -18.99 21.49 25.70
N ILE A 85 -19.13 21.09 24.43
CA ILE A 85 -18.15 21.33 23.39
C ILE A 85 -18.63 22.48 22.51
N ASN A 86 -17.72 23.39 22.17
CA ASN A 86 -18.00 24.52 21.29
C ASN A 86 -17.51 24.18 19.87
N PHE A 87 -18.39 24.26 18.89
CA PHE A 87 -18.03 24.01 17.50
C PHE A 87 -17.31 25.18 16.83
N GLY A 88 -17.35 26.37 17.43
CA GLY A 88 -16.83 27.62 16.88
C GLY A 88 -17.90 28.46 16.21
N ASP A 89 -17.45 29.55 15.61
CA ASP A 89 -18.26 30.53 14.89
C ASP A 89 -18.36 30.16 13.41
N PHE A 90 -19.56 30.27 12.86
CA PHE A 90 -19.89 29.97 11.48
C PHE A 90 -20.64 31.15 10.84
N ILE A 91 -20.26 31.50 9.63
CA ILE A 91 -20.83 32.58 8.82
C ILE A 91 -22.02 32.01 8.03
N ILE A 92 -23.21 32.57 8.23
CA ILE A 92 -24.42 32.19 7.48
C ILE A 92 -24.29 32.66 6.03
N THR A 93 -24.48 31.73 5.10
CA THR A 93 -24.42 31.99 3.65
C THR A 93 -25.75 31.82 2.94
N ASP A 94 -26.65 31.02 3.52
CA ASP A 94 -27.97 30.78 2.96
C ASP A 94 -29.01 30.63 4.08
N ARG A 95 -30.24 31.06 3.76
CA ARG A 95 -31.41 30.98 4.63
C ARG A 95 -32.63 30.58 3.81
N GLU A 96 -33.25 29.47 4.18
CA GLU A 96 -34.45 28.95 3.54
C GLU A 96 -35.55 28.74 4.58
N PHE A 97 -36.72 29.33 4.37
CA PHE A 97 -37.92 29.01 5.17
C PHE A 97 -38.69 27.87 4.51
N VAL A 98 -38.90 26.78 5.26
CA VAL A 98 -39.56 25.56 4.80
C VAL A 98 -41.01 25.57 5.30
N VAL A 99 -41.95 25.80 4.38
CA VAL A 99 -43.38 25.93 4.69
C VAL A 99 -43.97 24.62 5.24
N ASP A 100 -43.53 23.46 4.72
CA ASP A 100 -44.10 22.16 5.10
C ASP A 100 -43.81 21.77 6.56
N THR A 101 -42.67 22.20 7.10
CA THR A 101 -42.22 21.91 8.47
C THR A 101 -42.33 23.12 9.39
N GLU A 102 -42.79 24.27 8.86
CA GLU A 102 -42.81 25.57 9.54
C GLU A 102 -41.48 25.87 10.26
N SER A 103 -40.35 25.66 9.57
CA SER A 103 -38.99 25.81 10.11
C SER A 103 -38.09 26.64 9.17
N THR A 104 -37.04 27.26 9.71
CA THR A 104 -35.99 27.91 8.93
C THR A 104 -34.72 27.08 8.94
N LYS A 105 -34.17 26.82 7.75
CA LYS A 105 -32.87 26.20 7.53
C LYS A 105 -31.81 27.26 7.23
N PHE A 106 -30.64 27.08 7.83
CA PHE A 106 -29.46 27.90 7.61
C PHE A 106 -28.30 27.03 7.15
N THR A 107 -27.59 27.49 6.13
CA THR A 107 -26.28 26.93 5.74
C THR A 107 -25.20 27.92 6.14
N ALA A 108 -24.27 27.48 6.96
CA ALA A 108 -23.17 28.30 7.45
C ALA A 108 -21.82 27.58 7.31
N TYR A 109 -20.74 28.35 7.23
CA TYR A 109 -19.37 27.83 7.09
C TYR A 109 -18.42 28.49 8.07
N ASP A 110 -17.35 27.81 8.46
CA ASP A 110 -16.32 28.42 9.31
C ASP A 110 -15.56 29.55 8.57
N ASN A 111 -14.67 30.24 9.30
CA ASN A 111 -13.89 31.35 8.75
C ASN A 111 -13.05 31.00 7.50
N MET A 112 -12.87 29.72 7.14
CA MET A 112 -12.23 29.33 5.88
C MET A 112 -13.04 29.77 4.66
N TYR A 113 -14.35 29.97 4.83
CA TYR A 113 -15.23 30.50 3.78
C TYR A 113 -14.76 31.86 3.25
N LYS A 114 -14.15 32.70 4.09
CA LYS A 114 -13.60 34.00 3.67
C LYS A 114 -12.46 33.85 2.65
N ALA A 115 -11.78 32.70 2.63
CA ALA A 115 -10.76 32.38 1.64
C ALA A 115 -11.32 31.86 0.31
N HIS A 116 -12.64 31.66 0.20
CA HIS A 116 -13.31 31.27 -1.04
C HIS A 116 -13.61 32.48 -1.94
N VAL A 117 -12.60 33.34 -2.11
CA VAL A 117 -12.61 34.52 -2.98
C VAL A 117 -11.35 34.51 -3.84
N ASP A 118 -11.43 35.12 -5.01
CA ASP A 118 -10.32 35.18 -5.96
C ASP A 118 -9.07 35.82 -5.33
N TYR A 119 -7.91 35.23 -5.61
CA TYR A 119 -6.61 35.72 -5.16
C TYR A 119 -6.25 37.03 -5.87
N ASP A 120 -5.84 38.05 -5.11
CA ASP A 120 -5.35 39.31 -5.68
C ASP A 120 -3.81 39.28 -5.81
N PRO A 121 -3.26 39.22 -7.03
CA PRO A 121 -1.82 39.18 -7.24
C PRO A 121 -1.07 40.45 -6.81
N ASN A 122 -1.78 41.56 -6.55
CA ASN A 122 -1.18 42.83 -6.15
C ASN A 122 -1.28 43.09 -4.64
N ALA A 123 -1.91 42.20 -3.87
CA ALA A 123 -2.17 42.42 -2.44
C ALA A 123 -0.93 42.32 -1.56
N PHE A 124 0.15 41.66 -2.02
CA PHE A 124 1.32 41.36 -1.19
C PHE A 124 2.64 41.71 -1.87
N ALA A 125 3.62 42.08 -1.05
CA ALA A 125 5.01 42.28 -1.46
C ALA A 125 5.83 41.00 -1.27
N PHE A 126 6.73 40.74 -2.21
CA PHE A 126 7.72 39.68 -2.16
C PHE A 126 9.13 40.29 -2.34
N PRO A 127 10.21 39.70 -1.77
CA PRO A 127 10.23 38.43 -1.05
C PRO A 127 9.60 38.52 0.35
N CYS A 128 8.97 37.43 0.80
CA CYS A 128 8.46 37.27 2.16
C CYS A 128 8.58 35.82 2.62
N THR A 129 8.57 35.58 3.93
CA THR A 129 8.54 34.22 4.47
C THR A 129 7.16 33.57 4.30
N VAL A 130 7.10 32.23 4.32
CA VAL A 130 5.83 31.48 4.34
C VAL A 130 4.95 31.96 5.50
N TYR A 131 5.55 32.22 6.67
CA TYR A 131 4.86 32.80 7.82
C TYR A 131 4.21 34.15 7.49
N GLU A 132 5.00 35.09 6.98
CA GLU A 132 4.52 36.45 6.66
C GLU A 132 3.44 36.40 5.59
N PHE A 133 3.59 35.51 4.60
CA PHE A 133 2.58 35.34 3.56
C PHE A 133 1.25 34.86 4.12
N VAL A 134 1.26 33.81 4.96
CA VAL A 134 0.06 33.32 5.68
C VAL A 134 -0.55 34.43 6.52
N ARG A 135 0.26 35.13 7.33
CA ARG A 135 -0.20 36.24 8.19
C ARG A 135 -0.89 37.31 7.36
N ASN A 136 -0.27 37.76 6.27
CA ASN A 136 -0.82 38.81 5.41
C ASN A 136 -2.13 38.39 4.73
N ILE A 137 -2.26 37.12 4.30
CA ILE A 137 -3.53 36.59 3.77
C ILE A 137 -4.60 36.61 4.85
N CYS A 138 -4.27 36.12 6.05
CA CYS A 138 -5.19 36.12 7.19
C CYS A 138 -5.64 37.53 7.58
N ASP A 139 -4.72 38.50 7.61
CA ASP A 139 -5.03 39.91 7.89
C ASP A 139 -5.93 40.53 6.81
N LEU A 140 -5.66 40.25 5.53
CA LEU A 140 -6.46 40.73 4.40
C LEU A 140 -7.90 40.18 4.45
N LEU A 141 -8.04 38.90 4.77
CA LEU A 141 -9.33 38.20 4.81
C LEU A 141 -10.04 38.30 6.16
N GLU A 142 -9.46 39.02 7.12
CA GLU A 142 -9.97 39.11 8.49
C GLU A 142 -10.21 37.73 9.12
N ILE A 143 -9.26 36.81 8.92
CA ILE A 143 -9.22 35.48 9.54
C ILE A 143 -8.21 35.55 10.70
N PRO A 144 -8.63 35.33 11.95
CA PRO A 144 -7.70 35.32 13.08
C PRO A 144 -6.58 34.28 12.92
N PHE A 145 -5.32 34.67 13.18
CA PHE A 145 -4.15 33.80 13.08
C PHE A 145 -3.14 34.12 14.20
N GLU A 146 -2.79 33.10 15.01
CA GLU A 146 -1.94 33.27 16.21
C GLU A 146 -0.86 32.18 16.37
N GLN A 147 -0.70 31.29 15.39
CA GLN A 147 0.31 30.25 15.46
C GLN A 147 1.68 30.84 15.11
N GLU A 148 2.60 30.92 16.08
CA GLU A 148 3.91 31.59 15.93
C GLU A 148 4.93 30.80 15.09
N GLU A 149 4.84 29.47 15.08
CA GLU A 149 5.74 28.61 14.31
C GLU A 149 4.99 27.38 13.78
N PHE A 150 5.34 26.97 12.57
CA PHE A 150 4.86 25.76 11.93
C PHE A 150 5.90 25.29 10.89
N ASN A 151 5.76 24.06 10.42
CA ASN A 151 6.75 23.48 9.51
C ASN A 151 6.95 24.35 8.26
N ASN A 152 8.20 24.63 7.87
CA ASN A 152 8.57 25.51 6.76
C ASN A 152 8.11 26.98 6.87
N SER A 153 7.67 27.47 8.04
CA SER A 153 7.23 28.87 8.20
C SER A 153 8.35 29.89 7.95
N ASP A 154 9.61 29.52 8.16
CA ASP A 154 10.82 30.34 8.00
C ASP A 154 11.30 30.47 6.54
N LYS A 155 10.80 29.62 5.64
CA LYS A 155 11.25 29.57 4.24
C LYS A 155 10.78 30.79 3.46
N VAL A 156 11.62 31.29 2.56
CA VAL A 156 11.37 32.51 1.78
C VAL A 156 10.73 32.18 0.43
N ILE A 157 9.64 32.89 0.12
CA ILE A 157 9.04 32.94 -1.21
C ILE A 157 9.61 34.17 -1.92
N GLU A 158 10.49 33.94 -2.91
CA GLU A 158 11.31 34.99 -3.53
C GLU A 158 10.50 35.98 -4.38
N SER A 159 9.42 35.53 -4.99
CA SER A 159 8.60 36.32 -5.91
C SER A 159 7.16 35.82 -5.91
N ASN A 160 6.23 36.66 -6.36
CA ASN A 160 4.85 36.23 -6.54
C ASN A 160 4.76 35.15 -7.63
N VAL A 161 4.53 33.90 -7.23
CA VAL A 161 4.37 32.74 -8.12
C VAL A 161 2.93 32.54 -8.61
N PHE A 162 1.99 33.35 -8.10
CA PHE A 162 0.56 33.22 -8.38
C PHE A 162 0.05 34.23 -9.43
N LEU A 163 0.97 34.97 -10.08
CA LEU A 163 0.62 35.90 -11.16
C LEU A 163 -0.21 35.17 -12.23
N ASN A 164 -1.24 35.82 -12.77
CA ASN A 164 -2.15 35.32 -13.82
C ASN A 164 -2.82 33.95 -13.58
N SER A 165 -2.77 33.44 -12.36
CA SER A 165 -3.48 32.22 -11.98
C SER A 165 -4.92 32.53 -11.59
N ALA A 166 -5.88 31.72 -12.04
CA ALA A 166 -7.28 31.80 -11.63
C ALA A 166 -7.47 30.95 -10.35
N LEU A 167 -6.89 31.41 -9.24
CA LEU A 167 -6.93 30.74 -7.94
C LEU A 167 -7.74 31.54 -6.93
N THR A 168 -8.32 30.86 -5.96
CA THR A 168 -8.82 31.47 -4.72
C THR A 168 -7.75 31.46 -3.63
N TYR A 169 -7.91 32.28 -2.60
CA TYR A 169 -7.03 32.20 -1.41
C TYR A 169 -7.05 30.82 -0.75
N ARG A 170 -8.17 30.09 -0.85
CA ARG A 170 -8.28 28.72 -0.37
C ARG A 170 -7.41 27.75 -1.17
N ASP A 171 -7.30 27.93 -2.49
CA ASP A 171 -6.37 27.15 -3.31
C ASP A 171 -4.90 27.46 -2.93
N VAL A 172 -4.61 28.71 -2.58
CA VAL A 172 -3.30 29.09 -2.03
C VAL A 172 -3.05 28.41 -0.68
N PHE A 173 -4.04 28.31 0.21
CA PHE A 173 -3.93 27.53 1.44
C PHE A 173 -3.72 26.03 1.20
N ASP A 174 -4.32 25.45 0.15
CA ASP A 174 -4.03 24.08 -0.27
C ASP A 174 -2.56 23.91 -0.70
N MET A 175 -2.00 24.88 -1.44
CA MET A 175 -0.59 24.83 -1.81
C MET A 175 0.33 25.00 -0.58
N LEU A 176 -0.04 25.87 0.37
CA LEU A 176 0.69 26.05 1.62
C LEU A 176 0.60 24.80 2.53
N ALA A 177 -0.54 24.11 2.54
CA ALA A 177 -0.71 22.85 3.25
C ALA A 177 0.28 21.77 2.74
N GLN A 178 0.51 21.71 1.42
CA GLN A 178 1.53 20.84 0.83
C GLN A 178 2.97 21.29 1.11
N VAL A 179 3.25 22.60 1.05
CA VAL A 179 4.58 23.16 1.40
C VAL A 179 4.96 22.82 2.84
N THR A 180 4.01 22.91 3.76
CA THR A 180 4.21 22.66 5.18
C THR A 180 4.07 21.18 5.55
N GLY A 181 3.43 20.35 4.72
CA GLY A 181 3.15 18.96 5.06
C GLY A 181 2.07 18.80 6.14
N LEU A 182 1.24 19.83 6.35
CA LEU A 182 0.24 19.93 7.41
C LEU A 182 -1.15 20.21 6.81
N ASN A 183 -2.22 19.92 7.57
CA ASN A 183 -3.57 20.35 7.17
C ASN A 183 -3.84 21.78 7.64
N VAL A 184 -4.53 22.57 6.83
CA VAL A 184 -4.94 23.94 7.19
C VAL A 184 -6.43 23.92 7.56
N LEU A 185 -6.79 24.43 8.73
CA LEU A 185 -8.20 24.49 9.15
C LEU A 185 -8.46 25.64 10.11
N ILE A 186 -9.74 25.92 10.36
CA ILE A 186 -10.17 26.80 11.44
C ILE A 186 -10.38 25.98 12.71
N SER A 187 -9.63 26.31 13.76
CA SER A 187 -9.77 25.75 15.10
C SER A 187 -9.89 26.89 16.10
N LYS A 188 -10.89 26.83 16.98
CA LYS A 188 -11.19 27.92 17.95
C LYS A 188 -11.28 29.30 17.27
N ASN A 189 -11.95 29.35 16.12
CA ASN A 189 -12.14 30.55 15.28
C ASN A 189 -10.85 31.13 14.66
N LYS A 190 -9.72 30.42 14.75
CA LYS A 190 -8.41 30.83 14.22
C LYS A 190 -7.91 29.85 13.18
N LEU A 191 -7.20 30.35 12.18
CA LEU A 191 -6.50 29.49 11.22
C LEU A 191 -5.30 28.82 11.90
N VAL A 192 -5.16 27.51 11.70
CA VAL A 192 -4.04 26.72 12.23
C VAL A 192 -3.52 25.74 11.18
N PHE A 193 -2.21 25.51 11.21
CA PHE A 193 -1.54 24.42 10.52
C PHE A 193 -1.42 23.24 11.48
N ARG A 194 -2.20 22.19 11.21
CA ARG A 194 -2.40 21.03 12.08
C ARG A 194 -1.44 19.90 11.74
N GLU A 195 -0.68 19.49 12.76
CA GLU A 195 0.12 18.27 12.75
C GLU A 195 -0.73 17.02 13.01
N TYR A 196 -0.32 15.90 12.40
CA TYR A 196 -0.94 14.60 12.59
C TYR A 196 -0.49 13.97 13.92
N LYS A 197 -1.22 14.27 14.99
CA LYS A 197 -0.95 13.77 16.35
C LYS A 197 -2.05 12.83 16.84
N ASN A 198 -1.64 11.78 17.55
CA ASN A 198 -2.57 10.86 18.19
C ASN A 198 -3.22 11.54 19.42
N THR A 199 -4.55 11.61 19.39
CA THR A 199 -5.38 12.15 20.45
C THR A 199 -5.42 11.26 21.70
N GLY A 200 -4.99 9.99 21.59
CA GLY A 200 -5.12 8.98 22.64
C GLY A 200 -6.53 8.44 22.79
N ILE A 201 -7.48 8.91 21.98
CA ILE A 201 -8.87 8.46 22.03
C ILE A 201 -9.01 7.11 21.32
N THR A 202 -9.72 6.19 21.96
CA THR A 202 -10.16 4.92 21.35
C THR A 202 -11.68 4.91 21.23
N ILE A 203 -12.17 4.60 20.04
CA ILE A 203 -13.58 4.36 19.74
C ILE A 203 -13.77 2.83 19.69
N ASP A 204 -14.74 2.32 20.44
CA ASP A 204 -15.04 0.89 20.55
C ASP A 204 -16.55 0.62 20.39
N GLU A 205 -16.95 -0.63 20.62
CA GLU A 205 -18.32 -1.12 20.52
C GLU A 205 -19.36 -0.36 21.38
N VAL A 206 -18.93 0.41 22.39
CA VAL A 206 -19.85 1.20 23.24
C VAL A 206 -20.43 2.38 22.46
N VAL A 207 -19.64 2.96 21.55
CA VAL A 207 -20.00 4.17 20.79
C VAL A 207 -20.26 3.90 19.31
N LEU A 208 -19.99 2.69 18.82
CA LEU A 208 -20.19 2.29 17.43
C LEU A 208 -21.54 1.60 17.19
N LYS A 209 -22.18 1.93 16.07
CA LYS A 209 -23.30 1.17 15.51
C LYS A 209 -22.81 0.20 14.42
N THR A 210 -21.98 0.71 13.52
CA THR A 210 -21.37 -0.06 12.43
C THR A 210 -19.91 0.33 12.28
N LEU A 211 -19.07 -0.63 11.89
CA LEU A 211 -17.66 -0.43 11.60
C LEU A 211 -17.26 -1.35 10.45
N THR A 212 -16.73 -0.76 9.38
CA THR A 212 -16.10 -1.46 8.27
C THR A 212 -14.64 -1.03 8.20
N LEU A 213 -13.72 -1.97 8.36
CA LEU A 213 -12.29 -1.75 8.19
C LEU A 213 -11.86 -2.18 6.78
N LYS A 214 -11.10 -1.33 6.09
CA LYS A 214 -10.59 -1.56 4.74
C LYS A 214 -9.06 -1.75 4.78
N GLU A 215 -8.37 -1.51 3.67
CA GLU A 215 -6.91 -1.59 3.60
C GLU A 215 -6.21 -0.53 4.45
N GLN A 216 -4.94 -0.77 4.76
CA GLN A 216 -4.12 0.19 5.48
C GLN A 216 -3.39 1.07 4.47
N TYR A 217 -3.35 2.36 4.72
CA TYR A 217 -2.51 3.30 3.99
C TYR A 217 -1.25 3.63 4.79
N GLY A 218 -0.11 3.72 4.11
CA GLY A 218 1.20 3.92 4.74
C GLY A 218 1.85 2.66 5.33
N PRO A 219 3.03 2.80 5.97
CA PRO A 219 3.65 4.08 6.34
C PRO A 219 4.15 4.86 5.12
N ILE A 220 3.83 6.15 5.05
CA ILE A 220 4.42 7.05 4.05
C ILE A 220 5.94 7.04 4.25
N ASN A 221 6.68 6.71 3.19
CA ASN A 221 8.14 6.61 3.25
C ASN A 221 8.85 7.23 2.04
N SER A 222 8.09 7.87 1.15
CA SER A 222 8.64 8.76 0.13
C SER A 222 7.73 9.96 -0.13
N LEU A 223 8.34 11.13 -0.34
CA LEU A 223 7.69 12.36 -0.77
C LEU A 223 8.30 12.80 -2.10
N VAL A 224 7.44 13.19 -3.04
CA VAL A 224 7.84 13.64 -4.39
C VAL A 224 7.24 15.01 -4.66
N PHE A 225 8.08 15.96 -5.07
CA PHE A 225 7.64 17.26 -5.60
C PHE A 225 7.81 17.29 -7.12
N SER A 226 6.73 17.62 -7.83
CA SER A 226 6.59 17.52 -9.29
C SER A 226 6.20 18.87 -9.89
N ARG A 227 6.93 19.35 -10.91
CA ARG A 227 6.60 20.60 -11.64
C ARG A 227 5.53 20.44 -12.73
N SER A 228 5.35 19.22 -13.17
CA SER A 228 4.36 18.79 -14.16
C SER A 228 4.14 17.29 -13.96
N ALA A 229 3.16 16.69 -14.61
CA ALA A 229 2.85 15.27 -14.38
C ALA A 229 4.05 14.32 -14.58
N GLU A 230 5.04 14.61 -15.44
CA GLU A 230 5.91 13.56 -16.01
C GLU A 230 7.42 13.87 -16.24
N SER A 231 8.04 15.01 -15.87
CA SER A 231 9.45 15.23 -16.33
C SER A 231 10.49 15.92 -15.44
N ASP A 232 10.16 16.49 -14.28
CA ASP A 232 11.17 17.09 -13.39
C ASP A 232 10.79 16.90 -11.92
N ASN A 233 11.06 15.71 -11.39
CA ASN A 233 10.67 15.31 -10.04
C ASN A 233 11.88 15.37 -9.10
N ILE A 234 11.71 15.99 -7.94
CA ILE A 234 12.62 15.77 -6.82
C ILE A 234 11.95 14.92 -5.75
N TYR A 235 12.73 14.11 -5.03
CA TYR A 235 12.17 13.24 -3.99
C TYR A 235 13.02 13.17 -2.73
N ARG A 236 12.36 12.85 -1.63
CA ARG A 236 12.96 12.37 -0.38
C ARG A 236 12.33 11.03 -0.02
N ASN A 237 13.13 10.13 0.52
CA ASN A 237 12.65 8.83 0.95
C ASN A 237 13.46 8.29 2.13
N ASP A 238 12.82 7.45 2.92
CA ASP A 238 13.46 6.62 3.94
C ASP A 238 13.76 5.26 3.33
N GLU A 239 15.00 5.07 2.87
CA GLU A 239 15.44 3.83 2.22
C GLU A 239 15.26 2.60 3.11
N SER A 240 15.41 2.75 4.43
CA SER A 240 15.24 1.62 5.37
C SER A 240 13.78 1.21 5.44
N SER A 241 12.88 2.19 5.57
CA SER A 241 11.44 1.96 5.59
C SER A 241 10.91 1.42 4.26
N VAL A 242 11.47 1.85 3.12
CA VAL A 242 11.10 1.32 1.79
C VAL A 242 11.47 -0.15 1.65
N VAL A 243 12.64 -0.56 2.16
CA VAL A 243 13.06 -1.98 2.14
C VAL A 243 12.19 -2.84 3.05
N GLU A 244 11.80 -2.33 4.21
CA GLU A 244 11.01 -3.07 5.20
C GLU A 244 9.51 -3.14 4.84
N ASN A 245 8.93 -2.02 4.42
CA ASN A 245 7.47 -1.84 4.29
C ASN A 245 6.98 -1.74 2.84
N GLY A 246 7.88 -1.72 1.86
CA GLY A 246 7.56 -1.41 0.46
C GLY A 246 7.38 0.09 0.22
N LEU A 247 7.45 0.54 -1.03
CA LEU A 247 7.31 1.95 -1.38
C LEU A 247 5.87 2.45 -1.19
N CYS A 248 5.70 3.51 -0.41
CA CYS A 248 4.45 4.26 -0.27
C CYS A 248 4.78 5.75 -0.43
N ASP A 249 4.58 6.26 -1.64
CA ASP A 249 4.89 7.64 -1.99
C ASP A 249 3.66 8.55 -1.94
N ILE A 250 3.92 9.82 -1.60
CA ILE A 250 2.96 10.91 -1.79
C ILE A 250 3.58 11.92 -2.75
N LYS A 251 2.83 12.29 -3.79
CA LYS A 251 3.28 13.19 -4.86
C LYS A 251 2.49 14.49 -4.81
N PHE A 252 3.18 15.61 -4.61
CA PHE A 252 2.62 16.94 -4.79
C PHE A 252 3.00 17.46 -6.17
N SER A 253 1.99 17.68 -7.00
CA SER A 253 2.12 18.21 -8.36
C SER A 253 1.38 19.54 -8.46
N ASP A 254 1.78 20.37 -9.42
CA ASP A 254 1.09 21.61 -9.78
C ASP A 254 0.96 22.62 -8.62
N ASN A 255 1.92 22.59 -7.68
CA ASN A 255 2.02 23.56 -6.60
C ASN A 255 2.98 24.68 -7.01
N LEU A 256 2.45 25.90 -7.16
CA LEU A 256 3.21 27.04 -7.71
C LEU A 256 4.38 27.49 -6.81
N ILE A 257 4.27 27.32 -5.49
CA ILE A 257 5.38 27.60 -4.57
C ILE A 257 6.49 26.56 -4.77
N LEU A 258 6.11 25.29 -4.87
CA LEU A 258 7.04 24.21 -5.12
C LEU A 258 7.49 24.14 -6.60
N ASP A 259 6.89 24.88 -7.53
CA ASP A 259 7.41 24.95 -8.90
C ASP A 259 8.63 25.89 -9.00
N ALA A 260 8.81 26.80 -8.03
CA ALA A 260 9.94 27.71 -7.97
C ALA A 260 11.31 27.00 -7.86
N LEU A 261 12.41 27.74 -8.11
CA LEU A 261 13.78 27.23 -8.24
C LEU A 261 14.42 26.69 -6.93
N ASN A 262 13.65 26.55 -5.85
CA ASN A 262 14.13 26.28 -4.50
C ASN A 262 13.38 25.12 -3.79
N ARG A 263 12.89 24.12 -4.53
CA ARG A 263 12.17 22.95 -3.95
C ARG A 263 12.93 22.22 -2.86
N ASN A 264 14.25 22.14 -3.01
CA ASN A 264 15.13 21.51 -2.03
C ASN A 264 15.08 22.20 -0.65
N ASP A 265 14.69 23.47 -0.58
CA ASP A 265 14.64 24.21 0.68
C ASP A 265 13.44 23.79 1.55
N TYR A 266 12.41 23.19 0.95
CA TYR A 266 11.16 22.80 1.59
C TYR A 266 11.08 21.29 1.86
N ILE A 267 11.55 20.46 0.92
CA ILE A 267 11.20 19.02 0.85
C ILE A 267 11.61 18.21 2.08
N ASP A 268 12.74 18.52 2.73
CA ASP A 268 13.21 17.78 3.90
C ASP A 268 12.25 17.93 5.09
N ASN A 269 11.88 19.17 5.39
CA ASN A 269 10.95 19.51 6.45
C ASN A 269 9.55 18.95 6.17
N THR A 270 9.06 19.07 4.92
CA THR A 270 7.77 18.50 4.51
C THR A 270 7.78 16.98 4.65
N PHE A 271 8.85 16.31 4.21
CA PHE A 271 8.99 14.86 4.33
C PHE A 271 8.99 14.41 5.79
N ASN A 272 9.73 15.09 6.65
CA ASN A 272 9.80 14.77 8.08
C ASN A 272 8.44 14.86 8.78
N ALA A 273 7.56 15.79 8.36
CA ALA A 273 6.21 15.91 8.91
C ALA A 273 5.28 14.74 8.50
N LEU A 274 5.55 14.09 7.37
CA LEU A 274 4.72 13.03 6.80
C LEU A 274 5.29 11.62 7.01
N ASN A 275 6.61 11.50 7.17
CA ASN A 275 7.31 10.21 7.23
C ASN A 275 6.78 9.35 8.38
N GLY A 276 6.48 8.08 8.07
CA GLY A 276 5.97 7.11 9.03
C GLY A 276 4.46 7.19 9.30
N LEU A 277 3.74 8.19 8.77
CA LEU A 277 2.29 8.28 8.91
C LEU A 277 1.62 7.05 8.30
N LYS A 278 0.85 6.33 9.11
CA LYS A 278 0.08 5.14 8.72
C LYS A 278 -1.28 5.15 9.39
N TYR A 279 -2.31 4.72 8.67
CA TYR A 279 -3.66 4.67 9.20
C TYR A 279 -4.50 3.63 8.47
N LYS A 280 -5.47 3.06 9.19
CA LYS A 280 -6.42 2.09 8.66
C LYS A 280 -7.60 2.82 8.02
N ILE A 281 -7.92 2.52 6.77
CA ILE A 281 -9.10 3.09 6.11
C ILE A 281 -10.34 2.45 6.73
N TYR A 282 -11.37 3.27 6.99
CA TYR A 282 -12.58 2.84 7.66
C TYR A 282 -13.83 3.53 7.11
N ASP A 283 -14.97 2.95 7.45
CA ASP A 283 -16.30 3.54 7.36
C ASP A 283 -17.04 3.15 8.65
N LEU A 284 -17.47 4.15 9.42
CA LEU A 284 -18.17 3.93 10.68
C LEU A 284 -19.39 4.83 10.81
N GLU A 285 -20.41 4.29 11.47
CA GLU A 285 -21.52 5.04 12.03
C GLU A 285 -21.56 4.77 13.54
N GLY A 286 -21.61 5.83 14.34
CA GLY A 286 -21.63 5.74 15.80
C GLY A 286 -22.74 6.58 16.44
N PHE A 287 -22.82 6.47 17.76
CA PHE A 287 -23.67 7.29 18.62
C PHE A 287 -23.07 8.68 18.93
N GLY A 288 -22.04 9.08 18.17
CA GLY A 288 -21.31 10.34 18.35
C GLY A 288 -20.15 10.23 19.34
N CYS A 289 -18.98 10.72 18.92
CA CYS A 289 -17.83 11.09 19.74
C CYS A 289 -17.62 12.61 19.69
N CYS A 290 -17.88 13.24 18.55
CA CYS A 290 -18.04 14.68 18.33
C CYS A 290 -16.85 15.60 18.66
N VAL A 291 -15.71 15.06 19.11
CA VAL A 291 -14.56 15.86 19.59
C VAL A 291 -13.43 16.00 18.56
N PHE A 292 -13.45 15.21 17.48
CA PHE A 292 -12.36 15.21 16.51
C PHE A 292 -12.39 16.44 15.60
N GLU A 293 -11.21 16.97 15.32
CA GLU A 293 -10.98 17.96 14.28
C GLU A 293 -10.28 17.30 13.07
N PRO A 294 -10.40 17.89 11.87
CA PRO A 294 -9.70 17.41 10.68
C PRO A 294 -8.21 17.17 10.93
N GLY A 295 -7.73 15.96 10.65
CA GLY A 295 -6.32 15.55 10.80
C GLY A 295 -5.94 14.93 12.15
N ASP A 296 -6.85 14.83 13.12
CA ASP A 296 -6.61 14.15 14.38
C ASP A 296 -6.43 12.63 14.17
N LEU A 297 -5.37 12.04 14.73
CA LEU A 297 -5.21 10.57 14.78
C LEU A 297 -5.92 10.01 16.01
N PHE A 298 -6.58 8.86 15.86
CA PHE A 298 -7.28 8.16 16.95
C PHE A 298 -7.25 6.65 16.72
N ASN A 299 -7.74 5.88 17.68
CA ASN A 299 -7.76 4.42 17.61
C ASN A 299 -9.17 3.88 17.45
N LEU A 300 -9.33 2.84 16.64
CA LEU A 300 -10.55 2.04 16.52
C LEU A 300 -10.30 0.66 17.11
N LYS A 301 -11.21 0.19 17.96
CA LYS A 301 -11.16 -1.16 18.53
C LYS A 301 -12.32 -2.00 17.98
N ASP A 302 -12.00 -3.17 17.43
CA ASP A 302 -13.02 -4.10 16.95
C ASP A 302 -13.55 -5.03 18.05
N LEU A 303 -14.59 -5.82 17.73
CA LEU A 303 -15.22 -6.76 18.66
C LEU A 303 -14.30 -7.92 19.11
N LYS A 304 -13.17 -8.13 18.43
CA LYS A 304 -12.16 -9.13 18.83
C LYS A 304 -11.15 -8.54 19.81
N GLY A 305 -11.18 -7.21 19.97
CA GLY A 305 -10.26 -6.45 20.81
C GLY A 305 -9.03 -5.94 20.08
N ASP A 306 -8.94 -6.11 18.76
CA ASP A 306 -7.83 -5.60 17.97
C ASP A 306 -7.94 -4.08 17.81
N VAL A 307 -6.82 -3.37 17.92
CA VAL A 307 -6.75 -1.90 17.90
C VAL A 307 -6.05 -1.41 16.64
N TYR A 308 -6.69 -0.49 15.93
CA TYR A 308 -6.21 0.07 14.67
C TYR A 308 -6.09 1.58 14.78
N GLN A 309 -4.90 2.12 14.49
CA GLN A 309 -4.72 3.57 14.38
C GLN A 309 -5.35 4.08 13.09
N THR A 310 -6.07 5.19 13.18
CA THR A 310 -6.73 5.85 12.06
C THR A 310 -6.69 7.38 12.18
N ILE A 311 -7.19 8.10 11.18
CA ILE A 311 -7.20 9.57 11.09
C ILE A 311 -8.59 10.11 10.76
N ALA A 312 -8.97 11.25 11.33
CA ALA A 312 -10.27 11.90 11.09
C ALA A 312 -10.17 12.89 9.92
N PHE A 313 -10.56 12.49 8.71
CA PHE A 313 -10.65 13.42 7.56
C PHE A 313 -12.08 13.76 7.15
N ASN A 314 -13.00 12.80 7.23
CA ASN A 314 -14.39 13.04 6.90
C ASN A 314 -15.26 12.67 8.10
N SER A 315 -16.00 13.64 8.62
CA SER A 315 -17.01 13.44 9.67
C SER A 315 -18.26 14.25 9.39
N THR A 316 -19.41 13.63 9.65
CA THR A 316 -20.73 14.27 9.69
C THR A 316 -21.37 13.95 11.03
N ILE A 317 -21.53 14.96 11.86
CA ILE A 317 -22.21 14.91 13.15
C ILE A 317 -23.61 15.48 12.95
N THR A 318 -24.65 14.67 13.16
CA THR A 318 -26.06 15.10 13.10
C THR A 318 -26.68 15.00 14.49
N ILE A 319 -27.26 16.10 14.94
CA ILE A 319 -27.93 16.25 16.23
C ILE A 319 -29.39 16.60 15.96
N ASN A 320 -30.31 15.79 16.47
CA ASN A 320 -31.75 15.99 16.42
C ASN A 320 -32.39 15.50 17.73
N SER A 321 -33.31 14.53 17.69
CA SER A 321 -33.75 13.79 18.88
C SER A 321 -32.65 12.88 19.48
N GLY A 322 -31.55 12.67 18.77
CA GLY A 322 -30.34 12.00 19.24
C GLY A 322 -29.08 12.51 18.53
N ILE A 323 -27.95 11.83 18.75
CA ILE A 323 -26.70 12.09 18.03
C ILE A 323 -26.38 10.89 17.13
N THR A 324 -26.04 11.17 15.87
CA THR A 324 -25.40 10.22 14.98
C THR A 324 -24.15 10.86 14.39
N GLU A 325 -23.03 10.15 14.42
CA GLU A 325 -21.80 10.58 13.76
C GLU A 325 -21.39 9.53 12.74
N LYS A 326 -21.14 9.98 11.51
CA LYS A 326 -20.62 9.16 10.42
C LYS A 326 -19.22 9.63 10.09
N MET A 327 -18.26 8.72 10.09
CA MET A 327 -16.90 9.03 9.73
C MET A 327 -16.37 8.02 8.72
N TYR A 328 -15.62 8.48 7.73
CA TYR A 328 -15.07 7.61 6.70
C TYR A 328 -13.77 8.17 6.15
N LEU A 329 -13.01 7.30 5.51
CA LEU A 329 -11.84 7.66 4.71
C LEU A 329 -12.03 7.18 3.27
N ASP A 330 -11.72 8.07 2.34
CA ASP A 330 -11.58 7.72 0.93
C ASP A 330 -10.18 7.09 0.72
N LEU A 331 -10.07 6.17 -0.25
CA LEU A 331 -8.78 5.58 -0.60
C LEU A 331 -7.91 6.65 -1.28
N PRO A 332 -6.68 6.94 -0.79
CA PRO A 332 -5.81 7.90 -1.45
C PRO A 332 -5.51 7.49 -2.89
N THR A 333 -5.50 8.45 -3.80
CA THR A 333 -5.10 8.22 -5.19
C THR A 333 -3.60 7.93 -5.25
N VAL A 334 -3.24 6.70 -5.59
CA VAL A 334 -1.84 6.30 -5.82
C VAL A 334 -1.41 6.71 -7.23
N SER A 335 -0.53 7.71 -7.35
CA SER A 335 0.20 7.96 -8.58
C SER A 335 1.54 7.22 -8.52
N GLN A 336 1.85 6.33 -9.46
CA GLN A 336 3.20 5.75 -9.54
C GLN A 336 4.17 6.80 -10.06
N THR A 337 5.08 7.26 -9.20
CA THR A 337 6.19 8.10 -9.62
C THR A 337 7.25 7.25 -10.33
N ASP A 338 7.68 7.66 -11.53
CA ASP A 338 8.88 7.08 -12.16
C ASP A 338 10.16 7.65 -11.54
N TYR A 339 10.71 6.91 -10.58
CA TYR A 339 11.96 7.28 -9.90
C TYR A 339 13.19 7.20 -10.80
N ALA A 340 13.13 6.57 -11.99
CA ALA A 340 14.24 6.56 -12.93
C ALA A 340 14.54 7.96 -13.49
N SER A 341 13.50 8.80 -13.59
CA SER A 341 13.59 10.20 -14.03
C SER A 341 13.67 11.23 -12.88
N ALA A 342 13.55 10.78 -11.63
CA ALA A 342 13.53 11.64 -10.45
C ALA A 342 14.92 11.76 -9.82
N THR A 343 15.20 12.90 -9.18
CA THR A 343 16.50 13.15 -8.52
C THR A 343 16.32 13.53 -7.05
N LYS A 344 17.30 13.21 -6.19
CA LYS A 344 17.28 13.72 -4.81
C LYS A 344 17.57 15.22 -4.81
N ASP A 345 18.56 15.68 -5.57
CA ASP A 345 18.83 17.10 -5.69
C ASP A 345 18.11 17.71 -6.89
N GLU A 346 17.62 18.95 -6.73
CA GLU A 346 17.21 19.73 -7.88
C GLU A 346 18.40 19.85 -8.85
N ARG A 347 18.19 19.47 -10.11
CA ARG A 347 19.20 19.60 -11.17
C ARG A 347 19.54 21.09 -11.36
N LYS A 348 20.58 21.54 -10.66
CA LYS A 348 21.25 22.84 -10.88
C LYS A 348 22.20 22.71 -12.08
N ASP A 349 21.68 22.35 -13.25
CA ASP A 349 22.48 22.43 -14.48
C ASP A 349 22.86 23.90 -14.67
N LEU A 350 24.10 24.21 -14.26
CA LEU A 350 24.66 25.56 -14.13
C LEU A 350 24.92 26.23 -15.49
N ASN A 351 24.51 25.60 -16.60
CA ASN A 351 24.76 26.06 -17.96
C ASN A 351 23.46 26.49 -18.67
N THR A 352 22.80 27.52 -18.16
CA THR A 352 21.66 28.24 -18.80
C THR A 352 20.28 27.69 -18.44
N ARG A 353 19.78 28.05 -17.26
CA ARG A 353 18.33 28.14 -17.06
C ARG A 353 17.89 29.55 -17.44
N LEU A 354 17.38 29.73 -18.66
CA LEU A 354 16.52 30.87 -18.96
C LEU A 354 15.20 30.64 -18.23
N GLN A 355 15.01 31.27 -17.07
CA GLN A 355 13.70 31.28 -16.43
C GLN A 355 12.79 32.17 -17.29
N VAL A 356 12.06 31.54 -18.20
CA VAL A 356 10.95 32.20 -18.90
C VAL A 356 9.82 32.25 -17.89
N ASN A 357 9.63 33.39 -17.23
CA ASN A 357 8.34 33.68 -16.65
C ASN A 357 7.38 33.85 -17.84
N LYS A 358 6.68 32.78 -18.21
CA LYS A 358 5.85 32.70 -19.43
C LYS A 358 4.78 33.79 -19.49
N GLU A 359 4.51 34.43 -18.37
CA GLU A 359 3.39 35.35 -18.23
C GLU A 359 3.81 36.81 -18.01
N LEU A 360 5.11 37.08 -17.78
CA LEU A 360 5.63 38.45 -17.63
C LEU A 360 6.47 38.93 -18.84
N GLY A 361 6.77 38.07 -19.82
CA GLY A 361 7.49 38.48 -21.03
C GLY A 361 8.93 38.98 -20.82
N GLU A 362 9.44 38.97 -19.58
CA GLU A 362 10.76 39.49 -19.22
C GLU A 362 11.72 38.37 -18.84
N ILE A 363 12.85 38.34 -19.54
CA ILE A 363 13.99 37.46 -19.25
C ILE A 363 14.86 38.17 -18.20
N LYS A 364 14.81 37.73 -16.94
CA LYS A 364 15.82 38.13 -15.94
C LYS A 364 17.07 37.28 -16.14
N SER A 365 18.13 37.90 -16.65
CA SER A 365 19.45 37.28 -16.73
C SER A 365 20.35 37.87 -15.64
N TYR A 366 20.84 37.03 -14.73
CA TYR A 366 21.90 37.38 -13.77
C TYR A 366 23.23 37.53 -14.52
N VAL A 367 23.46 38.70 -15.14
CA VAL A 367 24.67 39.01 -15.96
C VAL A 367 25.77 39.70 -15.15
N GLU A 368 25.47 40.24 -13.98
CA GLU A 368 26.42 41.12 -13.26
C GLU A 368 27.56 40.37 -12.54
N GLU A 369 27.33 39.16 -12.00
CA GLU A 369 28.38 38.40 -11.31
C GLU A 369 29.39 37.71 -12.25
N THR A 370 28.95 37.32 -13.45
CA THR A 370 29.83 36.69 -14.45
C THR A 370 30.80 37.70 -15.05
N THR A 371 30.36 38.94 -15.25
CA THR A 371 31.19 40.02 -15.83
C THR A 371 32.40 40.35 -14.94
N GLN A 372 32.23 40.41 -13.61
CA GLN A 372 33.34 40.62 -12.68
C GLN A 372 34.28 39.41 -12.55
N SER A 373 33.76 38.20 -12.78
CA SER A 373 34.53 36.95 -12.69
C SER A 373 35.38 36.71 -13.95
N ILE A 374 34.90 37.13 -15.13
CA ILE A 374 35.63 37.06 -16.41
C ILE A 374 36.92 37.91 -16.36
N TYR A 375 36.86 39.14 -15.85
CA TYR A 375 38.05 39.99 -15.71
C TYR A 375 39.11 39.42 -14.73
N LYS A 376 38.70 38.58 -13.76
CA LYS A 376 39.63 37.89 -12.84
C LYS A 376 40.36 36.71 -13.50
N PHE A 377 39.77 36.06 -14.52
CA PHE A 377 40.41 34.98 -15.28
C PHE A 377 41.38 35.50 -16.37
N GLU A 378 41.11 36.66 -16.97
CA GLU A 378 41.89 37.18 -18.13
C GLU A 378 43.33 37.65 -17.82
N THR A 379 43.64 38.02 -16.58
CA THR A 379 44.92 38.68 -16.23
C THR A 379 46.06 37.73 -15.87
N GLY A 380 45.78 36.43 -15.73
CA GLY A 380 46.75 35.43 -15.21
C GLY A 380 47.20 34.35 -16.20
N SER A 381 46.57 34.20 -17.36
CA SER A 381 46.92 33.16 -18.34
C SER A 381 47.66 33.76 -19.55
N GLY A 382 48.83 33.21 -19.89
CA GLY A 382 49.56 33.53 -21.13
C GLY A 382 50.42 34.80 -21.11
N ASN A 383 50.52 35.50 -19.99
CA ASN A 383 51.34 36.70 -19.85
C ASN A 383 52.85 36.35 -19.82
N ILE A 384 53.65 37.03 -20.63
CA ILE A 384 55.12 36.88 -20.63
C ILE A 384 55.82 37.79 -19.61
N PHE A 385 55.08 38.70 -18.98
CA PHE A 385 55.51 39.55 -17.86
C PHE A 385 54.81 39.13 -16.56
N ASP A 386 55.54 39.15 -15.45
CA ASP A 386 55.04 38.73 -14.15
C ASP A 386 54.15 39.77 -13.49
N ASN A 387 53.19 39.30 -12.68
CA ASN A 387 52.35 40.14 -11.83
C ASN A 387 51.63 41.28 -12.56
N CYS A 388 51.19 41.10 -13.81
CA CYS A 388 50.53 42.15 -14.60
C CYS A 388 49.13 42.61 -14.08
N ARG A 389 48.80 42.36 -12.81
CA ARG A 389 47.59 42.82 -12.11
C ARG A 389 47.84 44.15 -11.41
N TYR A 390 48.28 45.15 -12.18
CA TYR A 390 48.50 46.49 -11.67
C TYR A 390 47.52 47.48 -12.27
N THR A 391 47.15 48.47 -11.46
CA THR A 391 46.35 49.64 -11.86
C THR A 391 47.18 50.87 -11.57
N LEU A 392 47.45 51.66 -12.61
CA LEU A 392 48.02 52.99 -12.49
C LEU A 392 46.89 53.98 -12.71
N GLU A 393 46.65 54.83 -11.73
CA GLU A 393 45.61 55.86 -11.77
C GLU A 393 46.22 57.24 -11.57
N LYS A 394 45.69 58.23 -12.27
CA LYS A 394 46.08 59.64 -12.21
C LYS A 394 44.82 60.49 -12.07
N ASN A 395 44.78 61.38 -11.09
CA ASN A 395 43.65 62.28 -10.85
C ASN A 395 43.99 63.74 -11.21
N ALA A 396 42.99 64.63 -11.15
CA ALA A 396 43.09 66.04 -11.51
C ALA A 396 44.24 66.83 -10.85
N ASN A 397 44.72 66.42 -9.67
CA ASN A 397 45.78 67.13 -8.93
C ASN A 397 47.20 66.74 -9.38
N GLU A 398 47.33 65.62 -10.10
CA GLU A 398 48.62 65.12 -10.57
C GLU A 398 48.87 65.68 -11.97
N LEU A 399 49.65 66.76 -12.11
CA LEU A 399 49.82 67.44 -13.40
C LEU A 399 51.00 66.93 -14.25
N GLN A 400 51.83 66.04 -13.70
CA GLN A 400 53.02 65.49 -14.36
C GLN A 400 52.74 64.09 -14.94
N ARG A 401 53.61 63.61 -15.85
CA ARG A 401 53.56 62.24 -16.38
C ARG A 401 53.68 61.22 -15.24
N LYS A 402 52.79 60.23 -15.21
CA LYS A 402 52.81 59.15 -14.21
C LYS A 402 53.22 57.83 -14.87
N VAL A 403 54.17 57.12 -14.28
CA VAL A 403 54.73 55.88 -14.83
C VAL A 403 54.87 54.83 -13.73
N TYR A 404 54.49 53.59 -14.03
CA TYR A 404 54.79 52.40 -13.23
C TYR A 404 55.63 51.45 -14.05
N SER A 405 56.78 50.97 -13.53
CA SER A 405 57.77 50.21 -14.32
C SER A 405 58.37 49.02 -13.60
N ASN A 406 57.66 48.45 -12.62
CA ASN A 406 58.12 47.30 -11.82
C ASN A 406 57.55 45.95 -12.30
N ILE A 407 57.04 45.88 -13.53
CA ILE A 407 56.49 44.65 -14.12
C ILE A 407 57.62 43.92 -14.87
N LEU A 408 58.17 42.87 -14.24
CA LEU A 408 59.34 42.13 -14.73
C LEU A 408 58.97 41.15 -15.85
N LEU A 409 59.91 40.85 -16.74
CA LEU A 409 59.74 39.77 -17.72
C LEU A 409 59.78 38.42 -16.99
N GLY A 410 58.71 37.62 -17.12
CA GLY A 410 58.54 36.34 -16.45
C GLY A 410 59.10 35.13 -17.21
N ILE A 411 59.57 35.35 -18.45
CA ILE A 411 60.16 34.32 -19.32
C ILE A 411 61.62 34.60 -19.62
N ASN A 412 62.33 33.61 -20.18
CA ASN A 412 63.67 33.84 -20.69
C ASN A 412 63.62 34.78 -21.92
N LYS A 413 64.36 35.89 -21.89
CA LYS A 413 64.42 36.88 -22.99
C LYS A 413 64.76 36.29 -24.36
N ALA A 414 65.48 35.16 -24.41
CA ALA A 414 65.84 34.50 -25.65
C ALA A 414 64.61 33.94 -26.39
N GLU A 415 63.51 33.66 -25.69
CA GLU A 415 62.29 33.09 -26.26
C GLU A 415 61.48 34.08 -27.12
N LEU A 416 61.74 35.39 -26.97
CA LEU A 416 61.09 36.46 -27.73
C LEU A 416 61.59 36.58 -29.18
N LYS A 417 62.76 36.03 -29.49
CA LYS A 417 63.41 36.19 -30.81
C LYS A 417 62.48 35.73 -31.94
N GLY A 418 62.22 36.63 -32.90
CA GLY A 418 61.42 36.34 -34.10
C GLY A 418 59.94 36.04 -33.84
N LYS A 419 59.43 36.21 -32.61
CA LYS A 419 58.05 35.87 -32.25
C LYS A 419 57.07 36.99 -32.58
N ASP A 420 55.84 36.58 -32.85
CA ASP A 420 54.68 37.47 -32.84
C ASP A 420 54.21 37.66 -31.41
N ILE A 421 54.00 38.91 -31.01
CA ILE A 421 53.47 39.30 -29.71
C ILE A 421 52.27 40.21 -29.86
N CYS A 422 51.35 40.12 -28.91
CA CYS A 422 50.24 41.03 -28.75
C CYS A 422 50.34 41.74 -27.41
N ILE A 423 50.24 43.07 -27.43
CA ILE A 423 50.22 43.92 -26.23
C ILE A 423 48.79 44.45 -26.06
N SER A 424 48.21 44.36 -24.87
CA SER A 424 46.93 44.98 -24.53
C SER A 424 46.92 45.59 -23.13
N CYS A 425 46.03 46.55 -22.89
CA CYS A 425 45.76 47.09 -21.55
C CYS A 425 44.36 47.72 -21.49
N TYR A 426 43.74 47.67 -20.32
CA TYR A 426 42.51 48.42 -20.08
C TYR A 426 42.83 49.89 -19.82
N ILE A 427 42.05 50.79 -20.41
CA ILE A 427 42.13 52.21 -20.16
C ILE A 427 40.76 52.77 -19.79
N LYS A 428 40.77 53.76 -18.90
CA LYS A 428 39.62 54.61 -18.61
C LYS A 428 40.07 56.04 -18.48
N VAL A 429 39.41 56.96 -19.17
CA VAL A 429 39.75 58.38 -19.16
C VAL A 429 38.46 59.18 -19.04
N GLU A 430 38.34 59.99 -17.99
CA GLU A 430 37.17 60.83 -17.70
C GLU A 430 37.59 62.31 -17.75
N ASN A 431 36.88 63.13 -18.54
CA ASN A 431 37.12 64.57 -18.71
C ASN A 431 38.60 64.95 -18.92
N ALA A 432 39.24 64.41 -19.97
CA ALA A 432 40.63 64.71 -20.28
C ALA A 432 40.86 66.10 -20.92
N ILE A 433 42.07 66.64 -20.77
CA ILE A 433 42.45 67.96 -21.27
C ILE A 433 43.41 67.82 -22.46
N VAL A 434 42.95 68.24 -23.64
CA VAL A 434 43.73 68.21 -24.89
C VAL A 434 44.87 69.23 -24.87
N GLY A 435 46.04 68.82 -25.35
CA GLY A 435 47.19 69.71 -25.55
C GLY A 435 48.11 69.83 -24.34
N GLN A 436 47.87 69.01 -23.31
CA GLN A 436 48.74 68.90 -22.14
C GLN A 436 49.52 67.57 -22.18
N LEU A 437 50.80 67.63 -21.78
CA LEU A 437 51.72 66.49 -21.86
C LEU A 437 51.77 65.93 -23.31
N SER A 438 51.86 64.61 -23.47
CA SER A 438 51.93 63.96 -24.79
C SER A 438 50.59 63.39 -25.26
N ASN A 439 49.48 63.73 -24.58
CA ASN A 439 48.12 63.27 -24.90
C ASN A 439 47.96 61.74 -25.02
N ARG A 440 48.71 60.93 -24.25
CA ARG A 440 48.70 59.46 -24.40
C ARG A 440 48.55 58.69 -23.10
N ILE A 441 47.94 57.52 -23.18
CA ILE A 441 47.81 56.55 -22.09
C ILE A 441 47.98 55.13 -22.64
N GLY A 442 48.67 54.25 -21.91
CA GLY A 442 48.86 52.88 -22.34
C GLY A 442 50.10 52.23 -21.73
N VAL A 443 50.68 51.25 -22.45
CA VAL A 443 51.84 50.49 -21.99
C VAL A 443 52.94 50.36 -23.05
N GLU A 444 54.19 50.28 -22.59
CA GLU A 444 55.36 50.06 -23.45
C GLU A 444 56.43 49.20 -22.78
N PHE A 445 57.25 48.51 -23.58
CA PHE A 445 58.51 47.95 -23.15
C PHE A 445 59.55 48.00 -24.28
N ASP A 446 60.83 47.95 -23.91
CA ASP A 446 61.94 48.02 -24.84
C ASP A 446 62.61 46.65 -25.00
N VAL A 447 63.04 46.33 -26.21
CA VAL A 447 63.93 45.19 -26.52
C VAL A 447 65.23 45.72 -27.12
N GLY A 448 66.35 45.35 -26.52
CA GLY A 448 67.69 45.56 -27.06
C GLY A 448 68.19 44.29 -27.74
N TYR A 449 68.78 44.45 -28.92
CA TYR A 449 69.36 43.38 -29.71
C TYR A 449 70.89 43.36 -29.61
N ALA A 450 71.52 42.27 -30.04
CA ALA A 450 72.97 42.10 -29.98
C ALA A 450 73.73 43.01 -30.97
N ASP A 451 73.06 43.53 -32.00
CA ASP A 451 73.60 44.51 -32.95
C ASP A 451 73.51 45.96 -32.44
N GLU A 452 73.35 46.14 -31.13
CA GLU A 452 73.17 47.42 -30.43
C GLU A 452 71.88 48.19 -30.79
N THR A 453 71.00 47.62 -31.62
CA THR A 453 69.70 48.25 -31.91
C THR A 453 68.74 48.07 -30.75
N LYS A 454 67.93 49.10 -30.49
CA LYS A 454 66.88 49.11 -29.46
C LYS A 454 65.54 49.49 -30.09
N LYS A 455 64.50 48.68 -29.84
CA LYS A 455 63.13 48.95 -30.31
C LYS A 455 62.16 49.01 -29.14
N THR A 456 61.23 49.96 -29.19
CA THR A 456 60.13 50.08 -28.23
C THR A 456 58.88 49.49 -28.84
N TYR A 457 58.20 48.64 -28.08
CA TYR A 457 56.91 48.06 -28.44
C TYR A 457 55.86 48.61 -27.48
N SER A 458 54.83 49.24 -28.01
CA SER A 458 53.88 50.01 -27.20
C SER A 458 52.48 50.00 -27.78
N VAL A 459 51.48 49.95 -26.90
CA VAL A 459 50.08 50.25 -27.25
C VAL A 459 49.68 51.51 -26.49
N TYR A 460 49.22 52.51 -27.24
CA TYR A 460 48.79 53.79 -26.70
C TYR A 460 47.44 54.17 -27.29
N TRP A 461 46.59 54.72 -26.44
CA TRP A 461 45.44 55.52 -26.86
C TRP A 461 45.82 56.99 -26.77
N TYR A 462 45.46 57.75 -27.78
CA TYR A 462 45.77 59.17 -27.87
C TYR A 462 44.49 60.00 -27.79
N LEU A 463 44.51 60.98 -26.88
CA LEU A 463 43.41 61.92 -26.71
C LEU A 463 43.26 62.79 -27.96
N GLY A 464 42.08 62.74 -28.59
CA GLY A 464 41.76 63.51 -29.80
C GLY A 464 42.02 62.79 -31.13
N GLN A 465 42.23 61.47 -31.13
CA GLN A 465 42.53 60.70 -32.35
C GLN A 465 41.32 60.03 -33.03
N PHE A 466 40.09 60.35 -32.62
CA PHE A 466 38.88 59.99 -33.37
C PHE A 466 38.11 61.25 -33.78
N ASP A 467 38.22 61.53 -35.07
CA ASP A 467 37.41 62.41 -35.92
C ASP A 467 37.41 63.93 -35.71
N LEU A 468 37.91 64.59 -36.77
CA LEU A 468 37.51 65.90 -37.24
C LEU A 468 35.97 66.05 -37.28
N GLN A 469 35.34 66.45 -36.17
CA GLN A 469 34.00 67.06 -36.18
C GLN A 469 34.05 68.39 -35.40
N TYR A 470 34.18 69.46 -36.19
CA TYR A 470 33.60 70.78 -36.02
C TYR A 470 33.15 71.23 -34.62
N LEU A 471 33.81 72.28 -34.13
CA LEU A 471 33.27 73.28 -33.18
C LEU A 471 32.66 72.75 -31.87
N LEU A 472 33.40 72.90 -30.76
CA LEU A 472 33.04 73.69 -29.58
C LEU A 472 33.93 73.30 -28.39
N GLN A 473 34.25 74.28 -27.56
CA GLN A 473 34.82 74.10 -26.22
C GLN A 473 33.80 73.41 -25.30
N THR A 474 33.58 72.11 -25.46
CA THR A 474 32.76 71.29 -24.55
C THR A 474 33.42 69.91 -24.39
N SER A 475 33.49 69.46 -23.14
CA SER A 475 34.25 68.30 -22.62
C SER A 475 34.49 67.14 -23.60
N THR A 476 35.75 66.71 -23.74
CA THR A 476 36.12 65.52 -24.52
C THR A 476 35.66 64.25 -23.80
N ALA A 477 34.81 63.48 -24.48
CA ALA A 477 34.07 62.33 -23.98
C ALA A 477 34.88 61.37 -23.11
N ASP A 478 34.26 60.89 -22.04
CA ASP A 478 34.74 59.78 -21.25
C ASP A 478 34.95 58.56 -22.15
N HIS A 479 36.10 57.90 -22.02
CA HIS A 479 36.49 56.77 -22.86
C HIS A 479 36.93 55.60 -22.00
N GLU A 480 36.35 54.43 -22.27
CA GLU A 480 36.61 53.21 -21.52
C GLU A 480 36.68 52.03 -22.50
N GLU A 481 37.88 51.46 -22.67
CA GLU A 481 38.07 50.30 -23.54
C GLU A 481 39.34 49.51 -23.17
N ARG A 482 39.50 48.33 -23.77
CA ARG A 482 40.78 47.62 -23.77
C ARG A 482 41.47 47.82 -25.12
N ILE A 483 42.57 48.57 -25.14
CA ILE A 483 43.37 48.80 -26.34
C ILE A 483 44.36 47.66 -26.55
N TRP A 484 44.70 47.36 -27.81
CA TRP A 484 45.71 46.36 -28.14
C TRP A 484 46.42 46.63 -29.48
N ALA A 485 47.59 46.02 -29.65
CA ALA A 485 48.33 46.02 -30.91
C ALA A 485 49.19 44.75 -31.06
N HIS A 486 49.35 44.29 -32.30
CA HIS A 486 50.22 43.18 -32.69
C HIS A 486 51.58 43.71 -33.18
N PHE A 487 52.66 43.06 -32.74
CA PHE A 487 54.01 43.30 -33.21
C PHE A 487 54.72 41.99 -33.55
N LYS A 488 55.59 42.05 -34.55
CA LYS A 488 56.55 40.98 -34.82
C LYS A 488 57.93 41.41 -34.36
N LEU A 489 58.51 40.67 -33.43
CA LEU A 489 59.88 40.91 -32.94
C LEU A 489 60.89 40.50 -34.02
N ASP A 490 61.98 41.25 -34.14
CA ASP A 490 63.06 40.91 -35.07
C ASP A 490 63.64 39.52 -34.73
N ASP A 491 63.96 38.75 -35.77
CA ASP A 491 64.67 37.47 -35.65
C ASP A 491 66.18 37.67 -35.42
N LYS A 492 66.51 38.38 -34.34
CA LYS A 492 67.86 38.74 -33.91
C LYS A 492 68.08 38.30 -32.47
N GLU A 493 69.34 38.08 -32.09
CA GLU A 493 69.68 37.77 -30.69
C GLU A 493 69.34 38.96 -29.77
N ILE A 494 68.66 38.68 -28.66
CA ILE A 494 68.15 39.69 -27.72
C ILE A 494 69.14 39.85 -26.56
N SER A 495 69.72 41.05 -26.45
CA SER A 495 70.69 41.42 -25.42
C SER A 495 70.00 41.88 -24.13
N SER A 496 68.84 42.53 -24.21
CA SER A 496 68.08 43.01 -23.03
C SER A 496 66.59 43.20 -23.33
N VAL A 497 65.77 43.14 -22.27
CA VAL A 497 64.34 43.49 -22.30
C VAL A 497 64.07 44.35 -21.07
N SER A 498 63.43 45.51 -21.24
CA SER A 498 63.06 46.35 -20.10
C SER A 498 61.83 45.78 -19.40
N ASN A 499 61.59 46.23 -18.17
CA ASN A 499 60.29 46.04 -17.52
C ASN A 499 59.17 46.64 -18.37
N LEU A 500 57.99 46.04 -18.29
CA LEU A 500 56.79 46.60 -18.88
C LEU A 500 56.37 47.85 -18.08
N LYS A 501 56.15 48.93 -18.81
CA LYS A 501 55.81 50.24 -18.24
C LYS A 501 54.37 50.56 -18.53
N MET A 502 53.65 50.96 -17.50
CA MET A 502 52.33 51.60 -17.61
C MET A 502 52.50 53.11 -17.52
N ILE A 503 51.88 53.85 -18.43
CA ILE A 503 52.12 55.28 -18.61
C ILE A 503 50.79 56.01 -18.73
N ILE A 504 50.63 57.06 -17.93
CA ILE A 504 49.62 58.10 -18.11
C ILE A 504 50.35 59.42 -18.36
N ASP A 505 50.31 59.88 -19.62
CA ASP A 505 51.00 61.06 -20.13
C ASP A 505 49.99 62.02 -20.78
N LEU A 506 48.88 62.22 -20.05
CA LEU A 506 47.79 63.16 -20.29
C LEU A 506 47.25 63.65 -18.95
N ASN A 507 46.54 64.78 -18.93
CA ASN A 507 45.83 65.27 -17.74
C ASN A 507 44.32 65.08 -17.92
N ALA A 508 43.63 64.64 -16.87
CA ALA A 508 42.20 64.35 -16.87
C ALA A 508 41.64 64.48 -15.45
N GLU A 509 40.32 64.54 -15.30
CA GLU A 509 39.69 64.39 -13.99
C GLU A 509 40.08 63.05 -13.37
N ARG A 510 39.99 62.00 -14.19
CA ARG A 510 40.45 60.66 -13.86
C ARG A 510 41.03 59.97 -15.09
N ALA A 511 42.22 59.40 -14.97
CA ALA A 511 42.83 58.56 -15.99
C ALA A 511 43.38 57.29 -15.35
N VAL A 512 43.07 56.15 -15.94
CA VAL A 512 43.42 54.82 -15.44
C VAL A 512 43.97 54.01 -16.59
N VAL A 513 45.13 53.39 -16.38
CA VAL A 513 45.59 52.26 -17.19
C VAL A 513 45.72 51.08 -16.24
N ALA A 514 45.16 49.93 -16.61
CA ALA A 514 45.12 48.76 -15.75
C ALA A 514 45.31 47.47 -16.54
N ASN A 515 45.68 46.41 -15.80
CA ASN A 515 45.69 45.04 -16.28
C ASN A 515 46.41 44.86 -17.63
N PRO A 516 47.67 45.32 -17.75
CA PRO A 516 48.41 45.12 -18.98
C PRO A 516 48.60 43.64 -19.29
N LYS A 517 48.69 43.29 -20.56
CA LYS A 517 48.94 41.94 -21.01
C LYS A 517 49.89 41.97 -22.18
N VAL A 518 50.90 41.11 -22.15
CA VAL A 518 51.76 40.84 -23.30
C VAL A 518 51.84 39.33 -23.46
N GLU A 519 51.46 38.84 -24.64
CA GLU A 519 51.37 37.41 -24.91
C GLU A 519 51.88 37.07 -26.30
N PHE A 520 52.25 35.81 -26.52
CA PHE A 520 52.62 35.33 -27.85
C PHE A 520 51.38 35.17 -28.73
N GLY A 521 51.46 35.68 -29.96
CA GLY A 521 50.39 35.60 -30.93
C GLY A 521 50.16 36.93 -31.66
N THR A 522 49.15 36.93 -32.52
CA THR A 522 48.79 38.07 -33.38
C THR A 522 47.50 38.77 -32.94
N ARG A 523 46.80 38.22 -31.94
CA ARG A 523 45.58 38.76 -31.34
C ARG A 523 45.60 38.52 -29.84
N PRO A 524 44.97 39.37 -29.02
CA PRO A 524 44.94 39.16 -27.59
C PRO A 524 43.97 38.02 -27.26
N THR A 525 44.37 37.11 -26.38
CA THR A 525 43.48 36.04 -25.90
C THR A 525 42.59 36.57 -24.79
N GLY A 526 41.32 36.18 -24.78
CA GLY A 526 40.29 36.79 -23.93
C GLY A 526 39.83 38.17 -24.41
N PHE A 527 40.08 38.52 -25.69
CA PHE A 527 39.69 39.80 -26.28
C PHE A 527 38.37 39.74 -27.06
N ASP A 528 37.97 38.56 -27.52
CA ASP A 528 36.71 38.36 -28.24
C ASP A 528 36.09 37.03 -27.79
N PHE A 529 34.77 37.00 -27.57
CA PHE A 529 34.03 35.74 -27.51
C PHE A 529 34.29 34.96 -28.80
N ASP A 530 35.04 33.85 -28.74
CA ASP A 530 35.18 32.94 -29.88
C ASP A 530 33.85 32.20 -30.08
N LEU A 531 32.90 32.90 -30.68
CA LEU A 531 31.59 32.40 -31.08
C LEU A 531 31.71 31.19 -32.01
N GLY A 532 32.83 31.01 -32.71
CA GLY A 532 33.09 29.84 -33.57
C GLY A 532 33.31 28.59 -32.74
N TYR A 533 34.26 28.64 -31.79
CA TYR A 533 34.51 27.52 -30.88
C TYR A 533 33.29 27.17 -30.02
N VAL A 534 32.53 28.17 -29.57
CA VAL A 534 31.27 27.94 -28.85
C VAL A 534 30.23 27.31 -29.77
N ARG A 535 30.09 27.76 -31.02
CA ARG A 535 29.14 27.20 -31.99
C ARG A 535 29.47 25.75 -32.35
N ASP A 536 30.74 25.40 -32.59
CA ASP A 536 31.14 24.04 -32.95
C ASP A 536 30.86 23.04 -31.80
N ASN A 537 31.09 23.47 -30.55
CA ASN A 537 30.73 22.68 -29.38
C ASN A 537 29.21 22.55 -29.21
N ILE A 538 28.44 23.62 -29.46
CA ILE A 538 26.97 23.57 -29.48
C ILE A 538 26.48 22.58 -30.53
N THR A 539 26.99 22.63 -31.76
CA THR A 539 26.61 21.70 -32.82
C THR A 539 26.95 20.25 -32.45
N THR A 540 28.13 20.01 -31.85
CA THR A 540 28.50 18.66 -31.37
C THR A 540 27.55 18.17 -30.26
N ILE A 541 27.13 19.06 -29.35
CA ILE A 541 26.17 18.75 -28.30
C ILE A 541 24.77 18.47 -28.89
N GLU A 542 24.33 19.22 -29.89
CA GLU A 542 23.06 19.01 -30.60
C GLU A 542 23.03 17.65 -31.33
N GLU A 543 24.14 17.26 -31.97
CA GLU A 543 24.28 15.95 -32.61
C GLU A 543 24.23 14.81 -31.58
N ASN A 544 24.97 14.95 -30.47
CA ASN A 544 24.95 13.97 -29.38
C ASN A 544 23.56 13.86 -28.74
N TYR A 545 22.89 14.99 -28.51
CA TYR A 545 21.51 15.02 -27.99
C TYR A 545 20.55 14.32 -28.94
N THR A 546 20.68 14.54 -30.25
CA THR A 546 19.85 13.87 -31.26
C THR A 546 20.05 12.36 -31.25
N GLN A 547 21.29 11.88 -31.15
CA GLN A 547 21.60 10.44 -31.04
C GLN A 547 21.07 9.83 -29.74
N ILE A 548 21.22 10.54 -28.62
CA ILE A 548 20.66 10.11 -27.32
C ILE A 548 19.15 10.01 -27.41
N ASN A 549 18.48 11.02 -27.97
CA ASN A 549 17.02 11.03 -28.12
C ASN A 549 16.53 9.87 -28.99
N GLN A 550 17.20 9.57 -30.11
CA GLN A 550 16.90 8.40 -30.94
C GLN A 550 17.07 7.09 -30.15
N THR A 551 18.16 6.95 -29.41
CA THR A 551 18.43 5.75 -28.59
C THR A 551 17.41 5.58 -27.47
N VAL A 552 17.00 6.68 -26.83
CA VAL A 552 15.96 6.70 -25.79
C VAL A 552 14.62 6.28 -26.38
N ASN A 553 14.23 6.79 -27.54
CA ASN A 553 12.99 6.38 -28.20
C ASN A 553 12.99 4.87 -28.55
N ASP A 554 14.11 4.35 -29.05
CA ASP A 554 14.26 2.91 -29.31
C ASP A 554 14.18 2.07 -28.03
N LEU A 555 14.76 2.54 -26.93
CA LEU A 555 14.67 1.88 -25.62
C LEU A 555 13.24 1.94 -25.06
N SER A 556 12.54 3.07 -25.19
CA SER A 556 11.14 3.20 -24.81
C SER A 556 10.23 2.25 -25.60
N LEU A 557 10.44 2.11 -26.91
CA LEU A 557 9.70 1.16 -27.75
C LEU A 557 9.98 -0.30 -27.33
N LYS A 558 11.23 -0.63 -26.97
CA LYS A 558 11.57 -1.96 -26.42
C LYS A 558 10.93 -2.19 -25.05
N ALA A 559 10.91 -1.18 -24.18
CA ALA A 559 10.26 -1.26 -22.87
C ALA A 559 8.75 -1.53 -23.00
N VAL A 560 8.06 -0.79 -23.87
CA VAL A 560 6.63 -1.02 -24.17
C VAL A 560 6.38 -2.43 -24.70
N SER A 561 7.27 -2.95 -25.56
CA SER A 561 7.18 -4.33 -26.04
C SER A 561 7.35 -5.35 -24.90
N GLN A 562 8.31 -5.13 -24.00
CA GLN A 562 8.53 -6.01 -22.84
C GLN A 562 7.37 -5.94 -21.85
N GLU A 563 6.80 -4.77 -21.60
CA GLU A 563 5.59 -4.62 -20.76
C GLU A 563 4.39 -5.38 -21.32
N LYS A 564 4.22 -5.36 -22.64
CA LYS A 564 3.18 -6.14 -23.33
C LYS A 564 3.39 -7.65 -23.15
N GLU A 565 4.62 -8.13 -23.26
CA GLU A 565 4.96 -9.53 -22.99
C GLU A 565 4.71 -9.90 -21.53
N ILE A 566 5.14 -9.06 -20.57
CA ILE A 566 4.91 -9.26 -19.13
C ILE A 566 3.41 -9.30 -18.81
N THR A 567 2.61 -8.42 -19.41
CA THR A 567 1.15 -8.38 -19.24
C THR A 567 0.51 -9.68 -19.74
N THR A 568 0.97 -10.17 -20.90
CA THR A 568 0.52 -11.44 -21.46
C THR A 568 0.88 -12.61 -20.54
N ILE A 569 2.10 -12.63 -20.00
CA ILE A 569 2.55 -13.64 -19.05
C ILE A 569 1.70 -13.61 -17.78
N LYS A 570 1.44 -12.42 -17.21
CA LYS A 570 0.58 -12.27 -16.03
C LYS A 570 -0.82 -12.83 -16.28
N GLY A 571 -1.41 -12.52 -17.43
CA GLY A 571 -2.71 -13.08 -17.83
C GLY A 571 -2.71 -14.61 -17.89
N ASN A 572 -1.72 -15.20 -18.57
CA ASN A 572 -1.56 -16.65 -18.65
C ASN A 572 -1.36 -17.30 -17.27
N VAL A 573 -0.58 -16.67 -16.38
CA VAL A 573 -0.35 -17.15 -15.01
C VAL A 573 -1.62 -17.09 -14.16
N SER A 574 -2.42 -16.03 -14.30
CA SER A 574 -3.74 -15.94 -13.66
C SER A 574 -4.67 -17.06 -14.12
N GLU A 575 -4.75 -17.31 -15.44
CA GLU A 575 -5.53 -18.43 -15.99
C GLU A 575 -5.07 -19.79 -15.43
N VAL A 576 -3.75 -20.01 -15.36
CA VAL A 576 -3.19 -21.23 -14.77
C VAL A 576 -3.54 -21.33 -13.28
N THR A 577 -3.45 -20.24 -12.53
CA THR A 577 -3.80 -20.19 -11.10
C THR A 577 -5.28 -20.55 -10.89
N THR A 578 -6.18 -19.99 -11.69
CA THR A 578 -7.61 -20.32 -11.64
C THR A 578 -7.88 -21.79 -12.01
N ARG A 579 -7.17 -22.33 -13.01
CA ARG A 579 -7.26 -23.75 -13.38
C ARG A 579 -6.76 -24.66 -12.26
N ILE A 580 -5.67 -24.29 -11.58
CA ILE A 580 -5.12 -25.02 -10.43
C ILE A 580 -6.10 -24.97 -9.26
N GLN A 581 -6.60 -23.79 -8.86
CA GLN A 581 -7.60 -23.67 -7.79
C GLN A 581 -8.87 -24.48 -8.11
N SER A 582 -9.34 -24.42 -9.35
CA SER A 582 -10.49 -25.22 -9.79
C SER A 582 -10.20 -26.72 -9.75
N ALA A 583 -8.98 -27.16 -10.05
CA ALA A 583 -8.56 -28.54 -9.93
C ALA A 583 -8.39 -28.97 -8.45
N GLU A 584 -7.82 -28.12 -7.60
CA GLU A 584 -7.70 -28.34 -6.15
C GLU A 584 -9.08 -28.45 -5.48
N ILE A 585 -10.04 -27.61 -5.88
CA ILE A 585 -11.44 -27.71 -5.46
C ILE A 585 -12.03 -29.06 -5.89
N LYS A 586 -11.76 -29.52 -7.12
CA LYS A 586 -12.22 -30.85 -7.60
C LYS A 586 -11.56 -32.02 -6.87
N LEU A 587 -10.36 -31.83 -6.30
CA LEU A 587 -9.63 -32.85 -5.55
C LEU A 587 -9.95 -32.86 -4.04
N GLN A 588 -10.86 -32.00 -3.56
CA GLN A 588 -11.35 -32.10 -2.19
C GLN A 588 -12.11 -33.42 -1.98
N PRO A 589 -11.91 -34.14 -0.86
CA PRO A 589 -12.51 -35.46 -0.63
C PRO A 589 -14.02 -35.52 -0.86
N THR A 590 -14.75 -34.47 -0.49
CA THR A 590 -16.20 -34.31 -0.70
C THR A 590 -16.59 -34.16 -2.17
N ASN A 591 -15.80 -33.42 -2.96
CA ASN A 591 -16.08 -33.19 -4.37
C ASN A 591 -15.67 -34.38 -5.24
N ILE A 592 -14.62 -35.11 -4.87
CA ILE A 592 -14.29 -36.42 -5.44
C ILE A 592 -15.46 -37.39 -5.21
N LEU A 593 -16.02 -37.44 -3.99
CA LEU A 593 -17.15 -38.30 -3.66
C LEU A 593 -18.41 -37.97 -4.49
N LEU A 594 -18.67 -36.68 -4.71
CA LEU A 594 -19.79 -36.20 -5.54
C LEU A 594 -19.58 -36.51 -7.03
N ALA A 595 -18.39 -36.24 -7.59
CA ALA A 595 -18.09 -36.51 -9.00
C ALA A 595 -18.07 -38.01 -9.32
N VAL A 596 -17.59 -38.84 -8.39
CA VAL A 596 -17.64 -40.31 -8.50
C VAL A 596 -19.10 -40.80 -8.44
N ASN A 597 -19.94 -40.22 -7.58
CA ASN A 597 -21.38 -40.52 -7.54
C ASN A 597 -22.10 -40.10 -8.84
N GLU A 598 -21.70 -38.99 -9.46
CA GLU A 598 -22.33 -38.43 -10.66
C GLU A 598 -21.97 -39.22 -11.94
N GLN A 599 -20.73 -39.73 -12.05
CA GLN A 599 -20.25 -40.55 -13.17
C GLN A 599 -20.74 -42.02 -13.12
N ILE A 600 -21.15 -42.54 -11.96
CA ILE A 600 -21.61 -43.94 -11.75
C ILE A 600 -23.12 -44.12 -12.05
N GLY A 601 -23.72 -43.18 -12.78
CA GLY A 601 -25.16 -43.16 -13.04
C GLY A 601 -25.83 -44.48 -13.50
N ALA A 602 -27.13 -44.54 -13.17
CA ALA A 602 -28.22 -45.44 -13.61
C ALA A 602 -28.35 -46.85 -12.99
N ASN A 603 -27.29 -47.51 -12.52
CA ASN A 603 -27.43 -48.76 -11.73
C ASN A 603 -26.74 -48.73 -10.35
N GLY A 604 -26.29 -47.55 -9.94
CA GLY A 604 -26.58 -47.02 -8.60
C GLY A 604 -26.00 -47.78 -7.40
N GLN A 605 -24.69 -48.01 -7.37
CA GLN A 605 -24.03 -48.40 -6.11
C GLN A 605 -22.84 -47.49 -5.78
N LEU A 606 -23.00 -46.73 -4.69
CA LEU A 606 -21.92 -46.17 -3.89
C LEU A 606 -22.26 -46.29 -2.40
N TYR A 607 -21.30 -46.76 -1.61
CA TYR A 607 -21.48 -47.11 -0.20
C TYR A 607 -21.65 -45.86 0.68
N THR A 608 -22.81 -45.74 1.30
CA THR A 608 -23.08 -44.79 2.37
C THR A 608 -22.54 -45.32 3.71
N THR A 609 -22.60 -44.48 4.74
CA THR A 609 -21.96 -44.49 6.09
C THR A 609 -22.07 -45.75 6.98
N LYS A 610 -22.34 -46.93 6.43
CA LYS A 610 -22.56 -48.20 7.14
C LYS A 610 -21.57 -49.30 6.78
N PHE A 611 -20.60 -49.01 5.91
CA PHE A 611 -19.45 -49.86 5.59
C PHE A 611 -18.16 -49.11 5.95
N VAL A 612 -17.42 -49.59 6.96
CA VAL A 612 -16.15 -48.98 7.40
C VAL A 612 -15.02 -49.97 7.18
N LEU A 613 -13.98 -49.57 6.44
CA LEU A 613 -12.72 -50.30 6.35
C LEU A 613 -11.69 -49.54 7.18
N ASP A 614 -11.25 -50.15 8.29
CA ASP A 614 -10.22 -49.57 9.15
C ASP A 614 -9.12 -50.61 9.44
N LYS A 615 -8.14 -50.23 10.28
CA LYS A 615 -7.05 -51.12 10.70
C LYS A 615 -7.51 -52.41 11.39
N SER A 616 -8.75 -52.44 11.87
CA SER A 616 -9.39 -53.53 12.60
C SER A 616 -10.23 -54.42 11.67
N GLY A 617 -10.38 -54.04 10.39
CA GLY A 617 -11.02 -54.83 9.35
C GLY A 617 -12.23 -54.14 8.72
N VAL A 618 -13.15 -54.97 8.23
CA VAL A 618 -14.38 -54.54 7.55
C VAL A 618 -15.54 -54.57 8.54
N HIS A 619 -16.22 -53.43 8.73
CA HIS A 619 -17.36 -53.28 9.63
C HIS A 619 -18.64 -52.93 8.86
N ILE A 620 -19.73 -53.65 9.13
CA ILE A 620 -21.05 -53.42 8.53
C ILE A 620 -22.04 -53.16 9.67
N SER A 621 -22.57 -51.94 9.79
CA SER A 621 -23.44 -51.54 10.91
C SER A 621 -24.81 -51.03 10.44
N GLY A 622 -25.90 -51.63 10.94
CA GLY A 622 -27.27 -51.14 10.68
C GLY A 622 -27.90 -51.54 9.34
N GLY A 623 -27.50 -52.68 8.76
CA GLY A 623 -28.13 -53.34 7.61
C GLY A 623 -27.53 -54.73 7.37
N GLY A 624 -28.36 -55.76 7.19
CA GLY A 624 -27.91 -57.15 7.06
C GLY A 624 -27.00 -57.36 5.84
N LEU A 625 -25.90 -58.10 6.03
CA LEU A 625 -25.06 -58.58 4.93
C LEU A 625 -25.89 -59.53 4.06
N ASP A 626 -26.29 -59.13 2.85
CA ASP A 626 -26.99 -59.99 1.90
C ASP A 626 -26.03 -60.47 0.81
N ILE A 627 -25.74 -61.77 0.76
CA ILE A 627 -25.11 -62.38 -0.41
C ILE A 627 -26.23 -62.97 -1.26
N VAL A 628 -26.36 -62.50 -2.50
CA VAL A 628 -27.30 -63.04 -3.49
C VAL A 628 -26.57 -63.82 -4.57
N ASN A 629 -27.18 -64.86 -5.11
CA ASN A 629 -26.67 -65.55 -6.29
C ASN A 629 -26.99 -64.75 -7.57
N ASN A 630 -26.53 -65.25 -8.72
CA ASN A 630 -26.73 -64.62 -10.03
C ASN A 630 -28.22 -64.46 -10.43
N SER A 631 -29.14 -65.16 -9.76
CA SER A 631 -30.58 -65.04 -9.95
C SER A 631 -31.24 -64.08 -8.95
N GLY A 632 -30.46 -63.33 -8.17
CA GLY A 632 -30.93 -62.39 -7.14
C GLY A 632 -31.46 -63.06 -5.87
N THR A 633 -31.29 -64.37 -5.70
CA THR A 633 -31.76 -65.09 -4.51
C THR A 633 -30.74 -64.99 -3.38
N LYS A 634 -31.17 -64.60 -2.17
CA LYS A 634 -30.31 -64.57 -0.98
C LYS A 634 -29.82 -65.97 -0.61
N VAL A 635 -28.50 -66.13 -0.52
CA VAL A 635 -27.83 -67.38 -0.12
C VAL A 635 -27.23 -67.30 1.28
N PHE A 636 -26.86 -66.09 1.75
CA PHE A 636 -26.37 -65.84 3.11
C PHE A 636 -26.84 -64.45 3.56
N TYR A 637 -27.62 -64.37 4.63
CA TYR A 637 -28.14 -63.08 5.09
C TYR A 637 -28.54 -63.03 6.56
N ALA A 638 -28.55 -61.81 7.11
CA ALA A 638 -29.20 -61.55 8.40
C ALA A 638 -30.68 -61.20 8.16
N ASP A 639 -31.60 -61.87 8.86
CA ASP A 639 -33.02 -61.53 8.81
C ASP A 639 -33.36 -60.33 9.71
N ALA A 640 -34.62 -59.86 9.66
CA ALA A 640 -35.08 -58.74 10.46
C ALA A 640 -35.12 -59.00 11.98
N ASN A 641 -35.04 -60.27 12.38
CA ASN A 641 -35.03 -60.69 13.78
C ASN A 641 -33.59 -60.87 14.31
N GLY A 642 -32.58 -60.57 13.49
CA GLY A 642 -31.17 -60.69 13.85
C GLY A 642 -30.61 -62.12 13.71
N ASN A 643 -31.35 -63.04 13.08
CA ASN A 643 -30.84 -64.38 12.80
C ASN A 643 -29.94 -64.37 11.57
N LEU A 644 -28.88 -65.16 11.60
CA LEU A 644 -28.07 -65.44 10.42
C LEU A 644 -28.64 -66.66 9.69
N ILE A 645 -29.03 -66.47 8.43
CA ILE A 645 -29.67 -67.47 7.57
C ILE A 645 -28.70 -67.88 6.46
N ILE A 646 -28.57 -69.19 6.26
CA ILE A 646 -27.82 -69.79 5.15
C ILE A 646 -28.76 -70.73 4.39
N ASN A 647 -29.04 -70.41 3.13
CA ASN A 647 -29.89 -71.25 2.28
C ASN A 647 -29.03 -72.30 1.56
N ASN A 648 -29.36 -73.59 1.70
CA ASN A 648 -28.70 -74.71 1.02
C ASN A 648 -27.20 -74.88 1.34
N LEU A 649 -26.82 -74.85 2.62
CA LEU A 649 -25.43 -75.07 3.05
C LEU A 649 -24.94 -76.48 2.68
N LYS A 650 -23.93 -76.56 1.81
CA LYS A 650 -23.15 -77.79 1.55
C LYS A 650 -21.75 -77.65 2.15
N ALA A 651 -21.52 -78.26 3.32
CA ALA A 651 -20.20 -78.33 3.91
C ALA A 651 -19.46 -79.59 3.42
N VAL A 652 -18.29 -79.42 2.78
CA VAL A 652 -17.39 -80.52 2.38
C VAL A 652 -16.20 -80.51 3.33
N ASN A 653 -16.00 -81.58 4.11
CA ASN A 653 -15.00 -81.66 5.17
C ASN A 653 -15.15 -80.60 6.29
N GLY A 654 -16.36 -80.08 6.51
CA GLY A 654 -16.64 -79.11 7.57
C GLY A 654 -16.86 -79.77 8.94
N SER A 655 -16.28 -79.21 9.99
CA SER A 655 -16.57 -79.58 11.38
C SER A 655 -17.48 -78.53 12.01
N PHE A 656 -18.65 -78.94 12.52
CA PHE A 656 -19.52 -78.09 13.32
C PHE A 656 -19.33 -78.45 14.79
N SER A 657 -18.79 -77.52 15.59
CA SER A 657 -18.56 -77.71 17.03
C SER A 657 -19.37 -76.72 17.86
N GLY A 658 -20.03 -77.20 18.92
CA GLY A 658 -20.85 -76.39 19.83
C GLY A 658 -22.08 -77.14 20.34
N SER A 659 -22.82 -76.56 21.28
CA SER A 659 -24.08 -77.11 21.78
C SER A 659 -25.26 -76.62 20.94
N ILE A 660 -26.05 -77.54 20.38
CA ILE A 660 -27.31 -77.24 19.70
C ILE A 660 -28.44 -77.40 20.73
N THR A 661 -29.00 -76.29 21.20
CA THR A 661 -30.07 -76.29 22.21
C THR A 661 -31.37 -75.76 21.60
N ALA A 662 -32.52 -76.34 21.97
CA ALA A 662 -33.86 -75.90 21.56
C ALA A 662 -34.08 -75.80 20.03
N SER A 663 -33.34 -76.57 19.23
CA SER A 663 -33.47 -76.58 17.77
C SER A 663 -34.33 -77.74 17.28
N VAL A 664 -35.04 -77.57 16.17
CA VAL A 664 -35.85 -78.62 15.53
C VAL A 664 -35.25 -78.97 14.18
N ILE A 665 -34.91 -80.25 13.97
CA ILE A 665 -34.52 -80.77 12.66
C ILE A 665 -35.80 -81.21 11.94
N THR A 666 -36.13 -80.55 10.82
CA THR A 666 -37.29 -80.90 9.97
C THR A 666 -36.80 -81.40 8.61
N GLY A 667 -37.36 -82.50 8.12
CA GLY A 667 -36.89 -83.20 6.91
C GLY A 667 -36.69 -84.70 7.17
N SER A 668 -36.89 -85.52 6.13
CA SER A 668 -37.25 -86.94 6.25
C SER A 668 -36.16 -87.89 6.78
N THR A 669 -34.93 -87.44 7.02
CA THR A 669 -33.81 -88.30 7.45
C THR A 669 -32.77 -87.51 8.26
N PHE A 670 -32.58 -87.86 9.53
CA PHE A 670 -31.38 -87.52 10.31
C PHE A 670 -30.51 -88.78 10.40
N SER A 671 -29.23 -88.69 10.06
CA SER A 671 -28.29 -89.82 10.16
C SER A 671 -26.94 -89.35 10.69
N ILE A 672 -26.48 -89.97 11.78
CA ILE A 672 -25.11 -89.85 12.26
C ILE A 672 -24.40 -91.13 11.83
N THR A 673 -23.34 -91.00 11.03
CA THR A 673 -22.47 -92.13 10.68
C THR A 673 -21.17 -92.00 11.46
N SER A 674 -20.81 -93.03 12.23
CA SER A 674 -19.51 -93.07 12.89
C SER A 674 -18.39 -93.27 11.87
N SER A 675 -17.13 -93.00 12.27
CA SER A 675 -15.94 -93.27 11.44
C SER A 675 -15.89 -94.71 10.93
N ASP A 676 -16.46 -95.65 11.70
CA ASP A 676 -16.39 -97.07 11.44
C ASP A 676 -17.55 -97.56 10.54
N GLY A 677 -18.50 -96.67 10.23
CA GLY A 677 -19.62 -96.90 9.31
C GLY A 677 -20.91 -97.39 9.98
N CYS A 678 -21.03 -97.30 11.31
CA CYS A 678 -22.31 -97.54 11.99
C CYS A 678 -23.19 -96.30 11.88
N THR A 679 -24.49 -96.47 11.72
CA THR A 679 -25.42 -95.34 11.57
C THR A 679 -26.47 -95.34 12.66
N LEU A 680 -26.68 -94.19 13.30
CA LEU A 680 -27.88 -93.87 14.06
C LEU A 680 -28.75 -92.94 13.20
N SER A 681 -29.93 -93.40 12.82
CA SER A 681 -30.85 -92.63 12.00
C SER A 681 -32.27 -92.61 12.54
N ILE A 682 -33.00 -91.55 12.21
CA ILE A 682 -34.46 -91.54 12.23
C ILE A 682 -34.90 -91.53 10.77
N ASP A 683 -35.54 -92.61 10.33
CA ASP A 683 -36.04 -92.76 8.96
C ASP A 683 -37.50 -93.23 8.95
N SER A 684 -38.02 -93.60 7.77
CA SER A 684 -39.41 -94.06 7.61
C SER A 684 -39.78 -95.28 8.46
N ASN A 685 -38.81 -96.04 8.96
CA ASN A 685 -39.02 -97.20 9.83
C ASN A 685 -38.96 -96.86 11.33
N GLY A 686 -38.67 -95.60 11.68
CA GLY A 686 -38.56 -95.11 13.06
C GLY A 686 -37.12 -94.82 13.46
N LEU A 687 -36.79 -95.04 14.74
CA LEU A 687 -35.42 -94.91 15.23
C LEU A 687 -34.66 -96.19 14.85
N VAL A 688 -33.64 -96.05 14.00
CA VAL A 688 -32.87 -97.16 13.45
C VAL A 688 -31.41 -97.04 13.85
N LEU A 689 -30.87 -98.13 14.39
CA LEU A 689 -29.46 -98.32 14.69
C LEU A 689 -28.95 -99.46 13.81
N ASN A 690 -28.09 -99.16 12.85
CA ASN A 690 -27.48 -100.15 11.98
C ASN A 690 -26.00 -100.30 12.36
N ALA A 691 -25.66 -101.46 12.92
CA ALA A 691 -24.30 -101.81 13.25
C ALA A 691 -23.63 -102.53 12.07
N LYS A 692 -22.40 -102.09 11.77
CA LYS A 692 -21.50 -102.85 10.90
C LYS A 692 -21.16 -104.19 11.55
N ALA A 693 -20.82 -105.19 10.73
CA ALA A 693 -20.61 -106.58 11.13
C ALA A 693 -19.65 -106.81 12.33
N THR A 694 -18.80 -105.85 12.67
CA THR A 694 -17.85 -105.94 13.78
C THR A 694 -18.33 -105.30 15.08
N SER A 695 -19.40 -104.49 15.02
CA SER A 695 -19.93 -103.75 16.16
C SER A 695 -21.07 -104.52 16.82
N ASN A 696 -21.17 -104.43 18.15
CA ASN A 696 -22.03 -105.30 18.93
C ASN A 696 -23.35 -104.59 19.29
N ILE A 697 -24.50 -105.22 18.99
CA ILE A 697 -25.83 -104.80 19.44
C ILE A 697 -26.41 -105.94 20.28
N PHE A 698 -26.71 -105.68 21.56
CA PHE A 698 -27.26 -106.66 22.51
C PHE A 698 -26.50 -108.02 22.57
N GLY A 699 -25.18 -108.01 22.37
CA GLY A 699 -24.34 -109.21 22.42
C GLY A 699 -24.15 -109.92 21.07
N TYR A 700 -24.74 -109.42 19.99
CA TYR A 700 -24.61 -109.92 18.63
C TYR A 700 -23.82 -108.96 17.72
N GLN A 701 -22.94 -109.51 16.89
CA GLN A 701 -22.10 -108.75 15.95
C GLN A 701 -22.88 -108.37 14.67
N GLY A 702 -22.93 -107.07 14.37
CA GLY A 702 -23.71 -106.50 13.27
C GLY A 702 -25.22 -106.51 13.52
N GLY A 703 -25.98 -106.05 12.53
CA GLY A 703 -27.44 -106.10 12.55
C GLY A 703 -28.12 -104.76 12.69
N ILE A 704 -29.45 -104.78 12.58
CA ILE A 704 -30.29 -103.58 12.56
C ILE A 704 -31.24 -103.66 13.74
N LEU A 705 -31.15 -102.69 14.65
CA LEU A 705 -32.12 -102.46 15.70
C LEU A 705 -33.06 -101.34 15.26
N THR A 706 -34.34 -101.63 15.19
CA THR A 706 -35.39 -100.67 14.84
C THR A 706 -36.41 -100.58 15.95
N ILE A 707 -36.68 -99.34 16.40
CA ILE A 707 -37.72 -99.01 17.36
C ILE A 707 -38.77 -98.17 16.62
N GLY A 708 -39.90 -98.79 16.30
CA GLY A 708 -40.99 -98.19 15.53
C GLY A 708 -41.47 -99.07 14.37
N THR A 709 -42.44 -98.58 13.60
CA THR A 709 -42.89 -99.21 12.34
C THR A 709 -42.59 -98.31 11.14
N LYS A 710 -42.83 -98.84 9.92
CA LYS A 710 -42.87 -98.08 8.66
C LYS A 710 -43.76 -96.82 8.67
N LYS A 711 -44.60 -96.61 9.69
CA LYS A 711 -45.51 -95.46 9.77
C LYS A 711 -45.08 -94.38 10.75
N SER A 712 -44.58 -94.72 11.95
CA SER A 712 -44.00 -93.76 12.92
C SER A 712 -43.55 -94.49 14.19
N ILE A 713 -42.70 -93.86 15.01
CA ILE A 713 -42.47 -94.28 16.41
C ILE A 713 -43.68 -93.95 17.31
N LEU A 714 -44.51 -92.99 16.87
CA LEU A 714 -45.63 -92.41 17.63
C LEU A 714 -47.01 -92.93 17.17
N ASP A 715 -47.09 -93.85 16.21
CA ASP A 715 -48.38 -94.37 15.74
C ASP A 715 -49.02 -95.23 16.83
N SER A 716 -50.30 -95.02 17.10
CA SER A 716 -51.01 -95.55 18.26
C SER A 716 -51.30 -97.06 18.17
N MET A 717 -50.84 -97.73 17.11
CA MET A 717 -51.00 -99.16 16.88
C MET A 717 -49.63 -99.82 16.55
N PHE A 718 -49.11 -100.59 17.52
CA PHE A 718 -48.01 -101.56 17.43
C PHE A 718 -46.63 -101.03 16.98
N SER A 719 -45.77 -100.59 17.91
CA SER A 719 -44.32 -100.42 17.64
C SER A 719 -43.51 -101.57 18.25
N PRO A 720 -43.20 -102.65 17.52
CA PRO A 720 -42.31 -103.68 18.04
C PRO A 720 -40.87 -103.15 18.11
N ILE A 721 -40.15 -103.47 19.19
CA ILE A 721 -38.68 -103.42 19.13
C ILE A 721 -38.28 -104.62 18.30
N THR A 722 -37.66 -104.35 17.15
CA THR A 722 -37.18 -105.37 16.24
C THR A 722 -35.67 -105.32 16.15
N TYR A 723 -35.03 -106.47 16.33
CA TYR A 723 -33.61 -106.63 16.07
C TYR A 723 -33.43 -107.71 15.01
N GLN A 724 -32.73 -107.37 13.93
CA GLN A 724 -32.33 -108.31 12.90
C GLN A 724 -30.85 -108.67 13.11
N GLU A 725 -30.58 -109.94 13.40
CA GLU A 725 -29.23 -110.44 13.70
C GLU A 725 -28.39 -110.49 12.41
N GLY A 726 -27.48 -109.54 12.20
CA GLY A 726 -26.75 -109.43 10.93
C GLY A 726 -27.65 -109.03 9.74
N ASN A 727 -27.12 -108.18 8.85
CA ASN A 727 -27.92 -107.45 7.84
C ASN A 727 -28.63 -108.32 6.78
N SER A 728 -28.45 -109.64 6.79
CA SER A 728 -28.98 -110.56 5.77
C SER A 728 -29.46 -111.92 6.30
N SER A 729 -29.46 -112.15 7.62
CA SER A 729 -29.69 -113.51 8.17
C SER A 729 -31.14 -113.99 8.11
N GLY A 730 -32.11 -113.08 7.88
CA GLY A 730 -33.54 -113.35 7.98
C GLY A 730 -34.04 -113.67 9.40
N LYS A 731 -33.14 -113.73 10.40
CA LYS A 731 -33.50 -113.95 11.80
C LYS A 731 -33.94 -112.63 12.43
N LEU A 732 -35.23 -112.55 12.72
CA LEU A 732 -35.85 -111.37 13.28
C LEU A 732 -36.29 -111.64 14.73
N TRP A 733 -35.63 -110.98 15.68
CA TRP A 733 -36.11 -110.88 17.05
C TRP A 733 -37.15 -109.76 17.08
N THR A 734 -38.41 -110.13 17.20
CA THR A 734 -39.50 -109.17 17.36
C THR A 734 -40.05 -109.33 18.77
N ILE A 735 -40.13 -108.23 19.51
CA ILE A 735 -40.95 -108.18 20.74
C ILE A 735 -42.28 -107.52 20.35
N PRO A 736 -43.32 -108.29 19.97
CA PRO A 736 -44.63 -107.72 19.68
C PRO A 736 -45.27 -107.29 21.00
N LEU A 737 -45.64 -106.01 21.09
CA LEU A 737 -46.40 -105.49 22.23
C LEU A 737 -47.89 -105.49 21.90
N ALA A 738 -48.69 -106.19 22.71
CA ALA A 738 -50.14 -106.21 22.56
C ALA A 738 -50.77 -104.84 22.89
N ASN A 739 -51.96 -104.59 22.33
CA ASN A 739 -52.73 -103.38 22.59
C ASN A 739 -52.91 -103.21 24.11
N ASN A 740 -52.58 -102.01 24.63
CA ASN A 740 -52.60 -101.64 26.06
C ASN A 740 -51.42 -102.08 26.95
N VAL A 741 -50.31 -102.62 26.42
CA VAL A 741 -49.07 -102.76 27.22
C VAL A 741 -48.38 -101.40 27.30
N SER A 742 -48.41 -100.75 28.47
CA SER A 742 -47.82 -99.42 28.68
C SER A 742 -46.35 -99.47 29.13
N LYS A 743 -45.89 -100.62 29.63
CA LYS A 743 -44.52 -100.79 30.12
C LYS A 743 -44.09 -102.26 30.10
N ILE A 744 -42.93 -102.57 29.53
CA ILE A 744 -42.21 -103.83 29.78
C ILE A 744 -41.11 -103.54 30.79
N GLU A 745 -41.02 -104.34 31.84
CA GLU A 745 -39.92 -104.28 32.79
C GLU A 745 -39.30 -105.67 32.91
N PHE A 746 -37.99 -105.76 32.70
CA PHE A 746 -37.25 -106.95 33.07
C PHE A 746 -37.09 -106.93 34.59
N GLY A 747 -37.64 -107.94 35.26
CA GLY A 747 -37.46 -108.15 36.69
C GLY A 747 -35.99 -108.33 37.04
N THR A 748 -35.66 -108.16 38.31
CA THR A 748 -34.28 -108.35 38.76
C THR A 748 -33.84 -109.81 38.59
N VAL A 749 -32.54 -110.06 38.63
CA VAL A 749 -31.97 -111.42 38.40
C VAL A 749 -32.60 -112.49 39.30
N MET A 750 -33.09 -112.13 40.50
CA MET A 750 -33.75 -113.06 41.42
C MET A 750 -35.24 -113.28 41.14
N ASP A 751 -35.88 -112.38 40.40
CA ASP A 751 -37.31 -112.37 40.18
C ASP A 751 -37.70 -113.21 38.95
N HIS A 752 -36.74 -113.47 38.05
CA HIS A 752 -36.89 -114.30 36.84
C HIS A 752 -38.18 -114.01 36.04
N ARG A 753 -38.68 -112.78 36.09
CA ARG A 753 -39.96 -112.40 35.51
C ARG A 753 -39.79 -111.24 34.56
N ILE A 754 -40.46 -111.32 33.43
CA ILE A 754 -40.66 -110.17 32.56
C ILE A 754 -42.06 -109.66 32.83
N TYR A 755 -42.15 -108.42 33.32
CA TYR A 755 -43.41 -107.78 33.65
C TYR A 755 -43.95 -107.04 32.45
N PHE A 756 -45.24 -107.24 32.19
CA PHE A 756 -46.04 -106.53 31.22
C PHE A 756 -47.09 -105.74 31.98
N THR A 757 -46.92 -104.43 32.06
CA THR A 757 -47.93 -103.55 32.66
C THR A 757 -48.95 -103.19 31.60
N THR A 758 -50.22 -103.48 31.87
CA THR A 758 -51.33 -103.14 30.99
C THR A 758 -52.36 -102.26 31.70
N LEU A 759 -53.31 -101.70 30.96
CA LEU A 759 -54.48 -101.00 31.52
C LEU A 759 -55.31 -101.83 32.50
N PHE A 760 -55.24 -103.17 32.42
CA PHE A 760 -55.99 -104.08 33.30
C PHE A 760 -55.17 -104.61 34.47
N GLY A 761 -53.92 -104.16 34.62
CA GLY A 761 -53.02 -104.59 35.69
C GLY A 761 -51.65 -105.05 35.18
N ARG A 762 -50.77 -105.38 36.12
CA ARG A 762 -49.41 -105.86 35.86
C ARG A 762 -49.42 -107.38 35.78
N PHE A 763 -49.12 -107.90 34.60
CA PHE A 763 -48.94 -109.31 34.33
C PHE A 763 -47.44 -109.62 34.29
N TYR A 764 -47.05 -110.87 34.48
CA TYR A 764 -45.68 -111.29 34.27
C TYR A 764 -45.63 -112.64 33.58
N VAL A 765 -44.54 -112.85 32.85
CA VAL A 765 -44.14 -114.17 32.38
C VAL A 765 -42.94 -114.57 33.21
N GLU A 766 -43.07 -115.67 33.95
CA GLU A 766 -41.98 -116.26 34.71
C GLU A 766 -41.10 -117.04 33.74
N CYS A 767 -39.87 -116.57 33.58
CA CYS A 767 -38.87 -117.19 32.75
C CYS A 767 -38.24 -118.32 33.55
N GLN A 768 -38.55 -119.58 33.21
CA GLN A 768 -37.83 -120.70 33.80
C GLN A 768 -36.36 -120.64 33.38
N SER A 769 -35.45 -120.83 34.33
CA SER A 769 -34.04 -121.05 34.03
C SER A 769 -33.89 -122.37 33.27
N GLY A 770 -33.50 -122.25 32.00
CA GLY A 770 -32.84 -123.32 31.26
C GLY A 770 -31.34 -123.27 31.52
#